data_AF-H0IZ97-F1
#
_entry.id   AF-H0IZ97-F1
#
_cell.length_a   1.000
_cell.length_b   1.000
_cell.length_c   1.000
_cell.angle_alpha   90.00
_cell.angle_beta   90.00
_cell.angle_gamma   90.00
#
_symmetry.space_group_name_H-M   'P 1'
#
loop_
_entity.id
_entity.type
_entity.pdbx_description
1 polymer ?
#
loop_
_entity_poly.entity_id
_entity_poly.type
_entity_poly.pdbx_seq_one_letter_code
_entity_poly.pdbx_strand_id
1 'polypeptide(L)'
;MSNERLYPHEIKQQWESAIGCLPLSDDEKTCIFDVVSYSQTPVSLLTFQKAAALYSSDVQKIDTNTLLVKLQASELINKTKPEHIGTNYPVYYALTHPSYLSQSSNALAKKSRQYFSHLFSSVDENKSISKSTFYNHVLAARDVICAVIKSGITVLETQQSLGSDILATIRSDALHTQKKRLKDKIDTLSMLANKILTPGEKQREYSSSNRQKSAGGTLKSDPWHNKRLALLSKTPQPNRLTIRKERDRQYDSSSQSENTVFGMHDIPIKGQKQAPSDREESSESTQVQRKFSSTLTRTDDVQLVRRRTQGAPVSSLPAITDLARLTDETVRKVLAQPLELNLKFFATLLLAFGLPPQRLMRLIISEYINAATADPKDERPHWCTAESLLCYRLLDGPSSSNGNPANQWVQLALPPSLTEFFNRFPLSERPFRGARGQLNRHLKRYFRNEPGMIPTANRLSASSWLYRRPHAIDDVAASALAGQFGLGLSAPAAYRQLSRNELQHVLDKTLQHLGIPKTTLPAAIPVNAHHTSATFGSAIAQPPVFFLSIFNDIRQRMRSSQAELETWQPYKPFPTDALLCLSQLVSAHELLGWQLSTGARPIGPSSENRIGQKQQWVHDKNSARGLESRVIPVLPTVRDSLKSLHRWHSLVMHVASSTEVVIDDQRTGNLDTPTWLFKPRRDQHLILRGMHWSDISTLNLSLISDSQNNVARHSLASWLRKSVPDAQVDALLGHARHGRMLSSPRSETPSGVQGHPQLCHVLKKWLNACGYQPLNWSRMPWNY
;
A
#
# COMPACT_ATOMS: atom_id res chain seq x y z
N MET A 1 8.98 29.33 -27.08
CA MET A 1 7.89 28.78 -27.93
C MET A 1 6.92 28.05 -27.01
N SER A 2 5.63 28.35 -27.13
CA SER A 2 4.62 28.00 -26.13
C SER A 2 4.40 26.48 -26.05
N ASN A 3 4.39 25.94 -24.83
CA ASN A 3 3.97 24.57 -24.50
C ASN A 3 2.45 24.42 -24.67
N GLU A 4 1.95 24.71 -25.88
CA GLU A 4 0.52 24.71 -26.16
C GLU A 4 0.06 23.34 -26.66
N ARG A 5 -0.86 22.76 -25.91
CA ARG A 5 -1.63 21.57 -26.32
C ARG A 5 -2.59 22.00 -27.42
N LEU A 6 -2.59 21.31 -28.55
CA LEU A 6 -3.42 21.71 -29.69
C LEU A 6 -4.72 20.93 -29.76
N TYR A 7 -5.79 21.60 -30.19
CA TYR A 7 -7.04 20.96 -30.57
C TYR A 7 -6.99 20.40 -31.99
N PRO A 8 -7.89 19.47 -32.36
CA PRO A 8 -7.89 18.88 -33.70
C PRO A 8 -7.95 19.89 -34.85
N HIS A 9 -8.78 20.95 -34.72
CA HIS A 9 -8.88 21.99 -35.74
C HIS A 9 -7.59 22.83 -35.86
N GLU A 10 -6.90 23.12 -34.75
CA GLU A 10 -5.63 23.86 -34.75
C GLU A 10 -4.54 23.06 -35.46
N ILE A 11 -4.49 21.74 -35.24
CA ILE A 11 -3.56 20.84 -35.93
C ILE A 11 -3.86 20.80 -37.44
N LYS A 12 -5.14 20.74 -37.82
CA LYS A 12 -5.56 20.78 -39.21
C LYS A 12 -5.14 22.10 -39.89
N GLN A 13 -5.33 23.23 -39.23
CA GLN A 13 -4.92 24.55 -39.74
C GLN A 13 -3.40 24.67 -39.93
N GLN A 14 -2.60 24.07 -39.04
CA GLN A 14 -1.16 24.01 -39.20
C GLN A 14 -0.76 23.20 -40.44
N TRP A 15 -1.42 22.06 -40.69
CA TRP A 15 -1.21 21.27 -41.90
C TRP A 15 -1.67 22.01 -43.16
N GLU A 16 -2.84 22.67 -43.15
CA GLU A 16 -3.33 23.51 -44.25
C GLU A 16 -2.30 24.58 -44.63
N SER A 17 -1.71 25.25 -43.64
CA SER A 17 -0.67 26.25 -43.85
C SER A 17 0.62 25.64 -44.43
N ALA A 18 1.01 24.45 -43.98
CA ALA A 18 2.25 23.79 -44.38
C ALA A 18 2.20 23.18 -45.80
N ILE A 19 1.02 22.77 -46.26
CA ILE A 19 0.84 22.11 -47.56
C ILE A 19 0.20 23.02 -48.62
N GLY A 20 -0.34 24.18 -48.23
CA GLY A 20 -1.06 25.09 -49.14
C GLY A 20 -0.23 25.57 -50.33
N CYS A 21 1.10 25.66 -50.19
CA CYS A 21 2.02 26.08 -51.25
C CYS A 21 2.69 24.91 -52.00
N LEU A 22 2.38 23.65 -51.65
CA LEU A 22 2.99 22.48 -52.30
C LEU A 22 2.20 22.06 -53.56
N PRO A 23 2.89 21.56 -54.60
CA PRO A 23 2.26 21.03 -55.82
C PRO A 23 1.66 19.63 -55.56
N LEU A 24 0.64 19.57 -54.72
CA LEU A 24 -0.14 18.37 -54.40
C LEU A 24 -1.46 18.37 -55.16
N SER A 25 -1.87 17.21 -55.69
CA SER A 25 -3.22 17.05 -56.25
C SER A 25 -4.30 17.13 -55.16
N ASP A 26 -5.55 17.35 -55.53
CA ASP A 26 -6.65 17.40 -54.56
C ASP A 26 -6.86 16.05 -53.86
N ASP A 27 -6.64 14.93 -54.56
CA ASP A 27 -6.66 13.58 -53.97
C ASP A 27 -5.53 13.40 -52.93
N GLU A 28 -4.32 13.92 -53.21
CA GLU A 28 -3.19 13.85 -52.29
C GLU A 28 -3.42 14.70 -51.04
N LYS A 29 -3.99 15.91 -51.21
CA LYS A 29 -4.39 16.76 -50.08
C LYS A 29 -5.45 16.10 -49.22
N THR A 30 -6.47 15.52 -49.85
CA THR A 30 -7.53 14.79 -49.15
C THR A 30 -6.95 13.63 -48.35
N CYS A 31 -6.05 12.86 -48.96
CA CYS A 31 -5.38 11.74 -48.31
C CYS A 31 -4.53 12.18 -47.09
N ILE A 32 -3.79 13.29 -47.21
CA ILE A 32 -3.06 13.88 -46.08
C ILE A 32 -4.03 14.27 -44.96
N PHE A 33 -5.13 14.95 -45.28
CA PHE A 33 -6.11 15.36 -44.29
C PHE A 33 -6.85 14.20 -43.64
N ASP A 34 -7.05 13.08 -44.33
CA ASP A 34 -7.62 11.87 -43.74
C ASP A 34 -6.67 11.28 -42.68
N VAL A 35 -5.38 11.19 -42.99
CA VAL A 35 -4.35 10.74 -42.04
C VAL A 35 -4.25 11.68 -40.84
N VAL A 36 -4.29 12.99 -41.09
CA VAL A 36 -4.24 14.03 -40.05
C VAL A 36 -5.50 14.01 -39.19
N SER A 37 -6.69 13.87 -39.78
CA SER A 37 -7.95 13.79 -39.04
C SER A 37 -8.03 12.51 -38.21
N TYR A 38 -7.49 11.41 -38.73
CA TYR A 38 -7.46 10.14 -38.02
C TYR A 38 -6.53 10.17 -36.81
N SER A 39 -5.31 10.67 -36.99
CA SER A 39 -4.24 10.51 -35.99
C SER A 39 -3.89 11.78 -35.23
N GLN A 40 -4.29 12.95 -35.71
CA GLN A 40 -3.88 14.27 -35.21
C GLN A 40 -2.36 14.42 -35.15
N THR A 41 -1.67 13.92 -36.18
CA THR A 41 -0.21 13.96 -36.26
C THR A 41 0.31 15.40 -36.28
N PRO A 42 1.39 15.71 -35.54
CA PRO A 42 2.06 17.00 -35.69
C PRO A 42 2.63 17.18 -37.10
N VAL A 43 2.88 18.44 -37.48
CA VAL A 43 3.53 18.84 -38.75
C VAL A 43 5.02 18.44 -38.71
N SER A 44 5.26 17.16 -38.96
CA SER A 44 6.60 16.56 -39.04
C SER A 44 6.57 15.34 -39.94
N LEU A 45 7.63 15.18 -40.74
CA LEU A 45 7.74 14.11 -41.73
C LEU A 45 7.74 12.72 -41.06
N LEU A 46 8.53 12.57 -39.98
CA LEU A 46 8.68 11.32 -39.25
C LEU A 46 7.37 10.92 -38.56
N THR A 47 6.63 11.89 -38.03
CA THR A 47 5.35 11.60 -37.36
C THR A 47 4.25 11.28 -38.35
N PHE A 48 4.22 11.96 -39.50
CA PHE A 48 3.31 11.68 -40.60
C PHE A 48 3.53 10.29 -41.18
N GLN A 49 4.78 9.88 -41.44
CA GLN A 49 5.09 8.53 -41.93
C GLN A 49 4.50 7.45 -41.01
N LYS A 50 4.67 7.60 -39.69
CA LYS A 50 4.10 6.67 -38.70
C LYS A 50 2.57 6.69 -38.67
N ALA A 51 1.96 7.87 -38.75
CA ALA A 51 0.51 8.02 -38.82
C ALA A 51 -0.07 7.37 -40.09
N ALA A 52 0.58 7.57 -41.24
CA ALA A 52 0.13 7.05 -42.53
C ALA A 52 0.25 5.52 -42.60
N ALA A 53 1.30 4.94 -42.00
CA ALA A 53 1.42 3.49 -41.85
C ALA A 53 0.29 2.92 -40.97
N LEU A 54 -0.04 3.59 -39.86
CA LEU A 54 -1.13 3.18 -38.98
C LEU A 54 -2.50 3.29 -39.68
N TYR A 55 -2.77 4.41 -40.35
CA TYR A 55 -3.98 4.63 -41.14
C TYR A 55 -4.13 3.59 -42.24
N SER A 56 -3.04 3.26 -42.93
CA SER A 56 -3.03 2.23 -43.98
C SER A 56 -3.41 0.84 -43.46
N SER A 57 -3.05 0.52 -42.21
CA SER A 57 -3.46 -0.73 -41.57
C SER A 57 -4.93 -0.71 -41.10
N ASP A 58 -5.42 0.45 -40.67
CA ASP A 58 -6.70 0.59 -39.99
C ASP A 58 -7.85 0.95 -40.93
N VAL A 59 -7.64 1.71 -41.99
CA VAL A 59 -8.72 2.26 -42.82
C VAL A 59 -8.55 1.83 -44.27
N GLN A 60 -7.59 2.42 -44.98
CA GLN A 60 -7.38 2.21 -46.41
C GLN A 60 -5.90 2.33 -46.75
N LYS A 61 -5.42 1.46 -47.65
CA LYS A 61 -4.03 1.48 -48.12
C LYS A 61 -3.74 2.77 -48.88
N ILE A 62 -2.69 3.49 -48.46
CA ILE A 62 -2.21 4.72 -49.09
C ILE A 62 -0.81 4.49 -49.67
N ASP A 63 -0.51 5.11 -50.82
CA ASP A 63 0.87 5.21 -51.31
C ASP A 63 1.67 6.28 -50.53
N THR A 64 2.18 5.88 -49.37
CA THR A 64 2.89 6.79 -48.46
C THR A 64 4.23 7.28 -48.99
N ASN A 65 4.89 6.55 -49.91
CA ASN A 65 6.23 6.89 -50.37
C ASN A 65 6.21 8.12 -51.28
N THR A 66 5.27 8.16 -52.22
CA THR A 66 5.09 9.29 -53.14
C THR A 66 4.72 10.57 -52.39
N LEU A 67 3.84 10.47 -51.39
CA LEU A 67 3.47 11.61 -50.54
C LEU A 67 4.66 12.12 -49.71
N LEU A 68 5.47 11.23 -49.12
CA LEU A 68 6.62 11.63 -48.31
C LEU A 68 7.67 12.39 -49.11
N VAL A 69 7.94 11.99 -50.36
CA VAL A 69 8.87 12.70 -51.25
C VAL A 69 8.39 14.13 -51.53
N LYS A 70 7.09 14.32 -51.78
CA LYS A 70 6.52 15.66 -52.00
C LYS A 70 6.50 16.52 -50.74
N LEU A 71 6.24 15.92 -49.57
CA LEU A 71 6.26 16.64 -48.28
C LEU A 71 7.69 17.03 -47.84
N GLN A 72 8.72 16.27 -48.25
CA GLN A 72 10.13 16.61 -47.98
C GLN A 72 10.56 17.94 -48.63
N ALA A 73 9.88 18.37 -49.70
CA ALA A 73 10.16 19.64 -50.37
C ALA A 73 9.65 20.87 -49.59
N SER A 74 8.83 20.69 -48.55
CA SER A 74 8.33 21.80 -47.73
C SER A 74 9.31 22.20 -46.64
N GLU A 75 9.67 23.49 -46.58
CA GLU A 75 10.44 24.06 -45.47
C GLU A 75 9.60 24.23 -44.19
N LEU A 76 8.27 24.24 -44.32
CA LEU A 76 7.33 24.39 -43.20
C LEU A 76 7.09 23.06 -42.46
N ILE A 77 7.57 21.94 -43.00
CA ILE A 77 7.42 20.60 -42.39
C ILE A 77 8.72 20.20 -41.72
N ASN A 78 8.67 20.02 -40.39
CA ASN A 78 9.83 19.64 -39.62
C ASN A 78 10.31 18.22 -39.99
N LYS A 79 11.62 18.06 -40.22
CA LYS A 79 12.24 16.75 -40.48
C LYS A 79 12.39 15.93 -39.20
N THR A 80 12.51 16.60 -38.05
CA THR A 80 12.69 15.98 -36.74
C THR A 80 11.35 15.81 -36.02
N LYS A 81 11.35 14.91 -35.03
CA LYS A 81 10.20 14.66 -34.17
C LYS A 81 10.07 15.81 -33.16
N PRO A 82 8.89 16.44 -33.00
CA PRO A 82 8.71 17.50 -32.00
C PRO A 82 8.89 17.00 -30.56
N GLU A 83 9.33 17.89 -29.69
CA GLU A 83 9.45 17.62 -28.25
C GLU A 83 8.06 17.48 -27.59
N HIS A 84 7.99 16.77 -26.46
CA HIS A 84 6.78 16.63 -25.64
C HIS A 84 5.51 16.14 -26.39
N ILE A 85 5.64 15.31 -27.43
CA ILE A 85 4.51 14.78 -28.21
C ILE A 85 3.40 14.16 -27.34
N GLY A 86 3.75 13.48 -26.25
CA GLY A 86 2.76 12.89 -25.35
C GLY A 86 1.86 13.90 -24.66
N THR A 87 2.32 15.14 -24.49
CA THR A 87 1.59 16.25 -23.88
C THR A 87 0.86 17.09 -24.92
N ASN A 88 1.54 17.41 -26.02
CA ASN A 88 1.04 18.37 -27.02
C ASN A 88 0.14 17.74 -28.07
N TYR A 89 0.36 16.45 -28.38
CA TYR A 89 -0.38 15.67 -29.38
C TYR A 89 -0.86 14.34 -28.77
N PRO A 90 -1.73 14.39 -27.75
CA PRO A 90 -2.07 13.22 -26.94
C PRO A 90 -2.83 12.13 -27.72
N VAL A 91 -3.61 12.51 -28.73
CA VAL A 91 -4.31 11.55 -29.60
C VAL A 91 -3.31 10.78 -30.48
N TYR A 92 -2.43 11.49 -31.18
CA TYR A 92 -1.34 10.89 -31.96
C TYR A 92 -0.48 9.96 -31.10
N TYR A 93 -0.09 10.41 -29.91
CA TYR A 93 0.72 9.62 -29.00
C TYR A 93 0.01 8.36 -28.50
N ALA A 94 -1.29 8.45 -28.18
CA ALA A 94 -2.08 7.29 -27.77
C ALA A 94 -2.19 6.22 -28.87
N LEU A 95 -2.33 6.66 -30.13
CA LEU A 95 -2.49 5.78 -31.30
C LEU A 95 -1.18 5.12 -31.75
N THR A 96 -0.06 5.85 -31.72
CA THR A 96 1.20 5.41 -32.33
C THR A 96 2.22 4.84 -31.36
N HIS A 97 2.07 5.04 -30.04
CA HIS A 97 3.07 4.56 -29.09
C HIS A 97 2.96 3.03 -28.86
N PRO A 98 4.09 2.28 -28.86
CA PRO A 98 4.07 0.83 -28.71
C PRO A 98 3.51 0.32 -27.38
N SER A 99 3.47 1.15 -26.33
CA SER A 99 2.91 0.77 -25.03
C SER A 99 1.41 1.04 -24.86
N TYR A 100 0.74 1.60 -25.87
CA TYR A 100 -0.69 1.95 -25.84
C TYR A 100 -1.47 1.21 -26.95
N LEU A 101 -2.21 1.94 -27.80
CA LEU A 101 -3.16 1.35 -28.75
C LEU A 101 -2.49 0.67 -29.96
N SER A 102 -1.17 0.86 -30.14
CA SER A 102 -0.37 0.22 -31.18
C SER A 102 0.12 -1.19 -30.82
N GLN A 103 -0.20 -1.72 -29.62
CA GLN A 103 0.31 -3.00 -29.09
C GLN A 103 -0.07 -4.26 -29.89
N SER A 104 -1.17 -4.22 -30.65
CA SER A 104 -1.72 -5.41 -31.30
C SER A 104 -2.30 -5.07 -32.67
N SER A 105 -2.10 -5.98 -33.62
CA SER A 105 -2.70 -5.96 -34.95
C SER A 105 -4.04 -6.72 -35.02
N ASN A 106 -4.58 -7.17 -33.87
CA ASN A 106 -5.85 -7.89 -33.84
C ASN A 106 -7.04 -6.99 -34.25
N ALA A 107 -8.14 -7.61 -34.68
CA ALA A 107 -9.34 -6.90 -35.14
C ALA A 107 -9.93 -5.97 -34.08
N LEU A 108 -9.83 -6.35 -32.79
CA LEU A 108 -10.27 -5.53 -31.66
C LEU A 108 -9.45 -4.25 -31.52
N ALA A 109 -8.13 -4.32 -31.64
CA ALA A 109 -7.24 -3.17 -31.54
C ALA A 109 -7.47 -2.21 -32.70
N LYS A 110 -7.67 -2.74 -33.92
CA LYS A 110 -8.05 -1.95 -35.10
C LYS A 110 -9.37 -1.18 -34.88
N LYS A 111 -10.45 -1.88 -34.48
CA LYS A 111 -11.74 -1.25 -34.15
C LYS A 111 -11.58 -0.22 -33.02
N SER A 112 -10.83 -0.54 -31.98
CA SER A 112 -10.58 0.34 -30.84
C SER A 112 -9.85 1.63 -31.22
N ARG A 113 -8.88 1.57 -32.13
CA ARG A 113 -8.18 2.75 -32.66
C ARG A 113 -9.09 3.63 -33.50
N GLN A 114 -9.91 3.04 -34.37
CA GLN A 114 -10.92 3.76 -35.14
C GLN A 114 -11.92 4.47 -34.23
N TYR A 115 -12.41 3.79 -33.19
CA TYR A 115 -13.30 4.39 -32.20
C TYR A 115 -12.67 5.59 -31.51
N PHE A 116 -11.44 5.41 -31.04
CA PHE A 116 -10.71 6.42 -30.30
C PHE A 116 -10.45 7.66 -31.18
N SER A 117 -10.06 7.44 -32.43
CA SER A 117 -9.92 8.50 -33.44
C SER A 117 -11.22 9.26 -33.64
N HIS A 118 -12.33 8.55 -33.87
CA HIS A 118 -13.65 9.16 -34.04
C HIS A 118 -14.12 9.94 -32.81
N LEU A 119 -13.82 9.46 -31.59
CA LEU A 119 -14.24 10.11 -30.35
C LEU A 119 -13.60 11.50 -30.16
N PHE A 120 -12.38 11.69 -30.67
CA PHE A 120 -11.61 12.92 -30.50
C PHE A 120 -11.39 13.69 -31.80
N SER A 121 -12.07 13.35 -32.88
CA SER A 121 -11.92 13.97 -34.20
C SER A 121 -12.26 15.46 -34.23
N SER A 122 -13.16 15.89 -33.35
CA SER A 122 -13.57 17.29 -33.21
C SER A 122 -13.83 17.66 -31.76
N VAL A 123 -13.89 18.97 -31.52
CA VAL A 123 -14.26 19.58 -30.24
C VAL A 123 -15.41 20.55 -30.51
N ASP A 124 -16.39 20.60 -29.62
CA ASP A 124 -17.55 21.49 -29.75
C ASP A 124 -17.20 22.88 -29.20
N GLU A 125 -16.91 23.82 -30.09
CA GLU A 125 -16.51 25.19 -29.75
C GLU A 125 -17.64 26.01 -29.12
N ASN A 126 -18.89 25.58 -29.25
CA ASN A 126 -20.03 26.24 -28.62
C ASN A 126 -20.11 25.97 -27.10
N LYS A 127 -19.28 25.05 -26.59
CA LYS A 127 -19.24 24.66 -25.18
C LYS A 127 -18.01 25.23 -24.47
N SER A 128 -18.09 25.31 -23.14
CA SER A 128 -16.93 25.74 -22.33
C SER A 128 -15.87 24.63 -22.29
N ILE A 129 -14.94 24.68 -23.23
CA ILE A 129 -13.87 23.70 -23.39
C ILE A 129 -12.56 24.14 -22.75
N SER A 130 -11.69 23.18 -22.40
CA SER A 130 -10.30 23.47 -22.02
C SER A 130 -9.31 22.44 -22.54
N LYS A 131 -8.13 22.93 -22.96
CA LYS A 131 -7.02 22.10 -23.46
C LYS A 131 -6.54 21.09 -22.42
N SER A 132 -6.61 21.43 -21.13
CA SER A 132 -6.28 20.49 -20.04
C SER A 132 -7.34 19.41 -19.84
N THR A 133 -8.62 19.78 -19.95
CA THR A 133 -9.72 18.83 -19.86
C THR A 133 -9.72 17.89 -21.05
N PHE A 134 -9.45 18.39 -22.25
CA PHE A 134 -9.31 17.57 -23.46
C PHE A 134 -8.21 16.53 -23.29
N TYR A 135 -7.02 16.96 -22.85
CA TYR A 135 -5.92 16.05 -22.51
C TYR A 135 -6.34 14.95 -21.53
N ASN A 136 -7.02 15.32 -20.44
CA ASN A 136 -7.48 14.35 -19.44
C ASN A 136 -8.52 13.37 -20.00
N HIS A 137 -9.43 13.84 -20.88
CA HIS A 137 -10.40 12.98 -21.57
C HIS A 137 -9.69 11.98 -22.48
N VAL A 138 -8.67 12.42 -23.24
CA VAL A 138 -7.86 11.56 -24.10
C VAL A 138 -7.13 10.49 -23.27
N LEU A 139 -6.52 10.86 -22.14
CA LEU A 139 -5.86 9.90 -21.25
C LEU A 139 -6.84 8.88 -20.65
N ALA A 140 -8.00 9.36 -20.19
CA ALA A 140 -9.04 8.51 -19.60
C ALA A 140 -9.51 7.45 -20.60
N ALA A 141 -9.86 7.88 -21.83
CA ALA A 141 -10.28 6.99 -22.90
C ALA A 141 -9.16 6.01 -23.30
N ARG A 142 -7.92 6.50 -23.47
CA ARG A 142 -6.76 5.68 -23.84
C ARG A 142 -6.55 4.55 -22.86
N ASP A 143 -6.51 4.86 -21.57
CA ASP A 143 -6.17 3.87 -20.53
C ASP A 143 -7.23 2.77 -20.42
N VAL A 144 -8.52 3.14 -20.57
CA VAL A 144 -9.62 2.18 -20.56
C VAL A 144 -9.59 1.30 -21.81
N ILE A 145 -9.37 1.87 -23.00
CA ILE A 145 -9.29 1.09 -24.23
C ILE A 145 -8.05 0.17 -24.24
N CYS A 146 -6.91 0.64 -23.72
CA CYS A 146 -5.72 -0.22 -23.55
C CYS A 146 -6.01 -1.41 -22.63
N ALA A 147 -6.77 -1.19 -21.55
CA ALA A 147 -7.20 -2.25 -20.66
C ALA A 147 -8.11 -3.28 -21.37
N VAL A 148 -9.03 -2.80 -22.22
CA VAL A 148 -9.87 -3.65 -23.08
C VAL A 148 -9.02 -4.48 -24.05
N ILE A 149 -8.10 -3.86 -24.80
CA ILE A 149 -7.24 -4.59 -25.76
C ILE A 149 -6.39 -5.67 -25.04
N LYS A 150 -5.81 -5.34 -23.88
CA LYS A 150 -5.00 -6.27 -23.08
C LYS A 150 -5.78 -7.45 -22.50
N SER A 151 -7.10 -7.33 -22.37
CA SER A 151 -7.93 -8.42 -21.86
C SER A 151 -8.12 -9.58 -22.85
N GLY A 152 -7.81 -9.38 -24.13
CA GLY A 152 -7.85 -10.44 -25.15
C GLY A 152 -9.26 -10.95 -25.49
N ILE A 153 -10.32 -10.25 -25.08
CA ILE A 153 -11.70 -10.67 -25.30
C ILE A 153 -12.06 -10.57 -26.79
N THR A 154 -12.63 -11.63 -27.35
CA THR A 154 -13.19 -11.62 -28.70
C THR A 154 -14.55 -10.91 -28.69
N VAL A 155 -14.66 -9.78 -29.39
CA VAL A 155 -15.93 -9.07 -29.57
C VAL A 155 -16.75 -9.84 -30.62
N LEU A 156 -17.91 -10.36 -30.20
CA LEU A 156 -18.89 -10.98 -31.10
C LEU A 156 -19.39 -9.93 -32.08
N GLU A 157 -19.33 -10.24 -33.38
CA GLU A 157 -19.84 -9.37 -34.45
C GLU A 157 -21.35 -9.26 -34.35
N THR A 158 -21.83 -8.27 -33.59
CA THR A 158 -23.22 -7.85 -33.61
C THR A 158 -23.28 -6.47 -34.25
N GLN A 159 -24.35 -6.18 -35.00
CA GLN A 159 -24.56 -4.94 -35.77
C GLN A 159 -24.71 -3.66 -34.90
N GLN A 160 -24.23 -3.68 -33.66
CA GLN A 160 -24.32 -2.54 -32.75
C GLN A 160 -23.17 -1.53 -32.97
N SER A 161 -23.39 -0.30 -32.51
CA SER A 161 -22.40 0.79 -32.64
C SER A 161 -21.06 0.39 -32.00
N LEU A 162 -19.96 0.77 -32.62
CA LEU A 162 -18.62 0.35 -32.20
C LEU A 162 -18.26 0.77 -30.75
N GLY A 163 -18.91 1.81 -30.21
CA GLY A 163 -18.81 2.23 -28.81
C GLY A 163 -19.60 1.36 -27.82
N SER A 164 -20.72 0.76 -28.23
CA SER A 164 -21.51 -0.11 -27.33
C SER A 164 -20.79 -1.42 -27.04
N ASP A 165 -20.00 -1.95 -27.97
CA ASP A 165 -19.22 -3.17 -27.77
C ASP A 165 -18.09 -2.97 -26.74
N ILE A 166 -17.40 -1.83 -26.82
CA ILE A 166 -16.37 -1.44 -25.86
C ILE A 166 -17.00 -1.24 -24.47
N LEU A 167 -18.15 -0.56 -24.38
CA LEU A 167 -18.86 -0.37 -23.12
C LEU A 167 -19.44 -1.67 -22.55
N ALA A 168 -19.92 -2.58 -23.39
CA ALA A 168 -20.39 -3.91 -22.99
C ALA A 168 -19.22 -4.73 -22.42
N THR A 169 -18.05 -4.66 -23.05
CA THR A 169 -16.83 -5.32 -22.59
C THR A 169 -16.38 -4.75 -21.23
N ILE A 170 -16.44 -3.43 -21.04
CA ILE A 170 -16.17 -2.76 -19.74
C ILE A 170 -17.19 -3.17 -18.65
N ARG A 171 -18.42 -3.47 -19.05
CA ARG A 171 -19.48 -3.95 -18.16
C ARG A 171 -19.35 -5.44 -17.84
N SER A 172 -18.63 -6.21 -18.65
CA SER A 172 -18.35 -7.63 -18.42
C SER A 172 -17.46 -7.86 -17.19
N ASP A 173 -17.52 -9.06 -16.62
CA ASP A 173 -16.73 -9.46 -15.45
C ASP A 173 -15.22 -9.55 -15.74
N ALA A 174 -14.81 -9.56 -17.02
CA ALA A 174 -13.42 -9.76 -17.42
C ALA A 174 -12.49 -8.58 -17.05
N LEU A 175 -13.03 -7.37 -16.86
CA LEU A 175 -12.26 -6.18 -16.45
C LEU A 175 -12.43 -5.83 -14.96
N HIS A 176 -13.02 -6.70 -14.15
CA HIS A 176 -13.42 -6.39 -12.77
C HIS A 176 -12.25 -5.88 -11.90
N THR A 177 -11.06 -6.47 -11.98
CA THR A 177 -9.88 -6.06 -11.20
C THR A 177 -9.40 -4.66 -11.57
N GLN A 178 -9.52 -4.30 -12.85
CA GLN A 178 -9.09 -3.01 -13.39
C GLN A 178 -10.17 -1.94 -13.22
N LYS A 179 -11.45 -2.33 -13.16
CA LYS A 179 -12.62 -1.45 -13.01
C LYS A 179 -12.58 -0.58 -11.75
N LYS A 180 -12.04 -1.10 -10.64
CA LYS A 180 -11.87 -0.32 -9.41
C LYS A 180 -10.83 0.79 -9.55
N ARG A 181 -9.73 0.51 -10.26
CA ARG A 181 -8.65 1.48 -10.53
C ARG A 181 -9.03 2.49 -11.62
N LEU A 182 -9.82 2.05 -12.60
CA LEU A 182 -10.20 2.85 -13.76
C LEU A 182 -11.59 3.49 -13.64
N LYS A 183 -12.24 3.43 -12.48
CA LYS A 183 -13.65 3.82 -12.32
C LYS A 183 -13.96 5.20 -12.92
N ASP A 184 -13.24 6.23 -12.50
CA ASP A 184 -13.50 7.61 -12.94
C ASP A 184 -13.21 7.79 -14.45
N LYS A 185 -12.25 7.02 -14.97
CA LYS A 185 -11.90 6.99 -16.40
C LYS A 185 -12.98 6.27 -17.23
N ILE A 186 -13.55 5.20 -16.70
CA ILE A 186 -14.67 4.47 -17.29
C ILE A 186 -15.91 5.36 -17.33
N ASP A 187 -16.18 6.11 -16.25
CA ASP A 187 -17.30 7.04 -16.21
C ASP A 187 -17.11 8.15 -17.26
N THR A 188 -15.90 8.70 -17.38
CA THR A 188 -15.55 9.70 -18.40
C THR A 188 -15.73 9.17 -19.83
N LEU A 189 -15.20 7.98 -20.13
CA LEU A 189 -15.38 7.34 -21.43
C LEU A 189 -16.86 7.03 -21.71
N SER A 190 -17.61 6.60 -20.71
CA SER A 190 -19.06 6.34 -20.83
C SER A 190 -19.84 7.61 -21.12
N MET A 191 -19.48 8.74 -20.50
CA MET A 191 -20.12 10.03 -20.79
C MET A 191 -19.79 10.53 -22.20
N LEU A 192 -18.53 10.39 -22.64
CA LEU A 192 -18.11 10.72 -24.00
C LEU A 192 -18.83 9.84 -25.04
N ALA A 193 -18.88 8.53 -24.80
CA ALA A 193 -19.50 7.55 -25.69
C ALA A 193 -21.00 7.79 -25.88
N ASN A 194 -21.70 8.18 -24.81
CA ASN A 194 -23.13 8.48 -24.84
C ASN A 194 -23.43 9.95 -25.24
N LYS A 195 -22.42 10.71 -25.68
CA LYS A 195 -22.54 12.15 -26.02
C LYS A 195 -23.11 13.03 -24.91
N ILE A 196 -23.03 12.58 -23.65
CA ILE A 196 -23.38 13.38 -22.46
C ILE A 196 -22.35 14.50 -22.27
N LEU A 197 -21.10 14.21 -22.63
CA LEU A 197 -19.97 15.11 -22.54
C LEU A 197 -19.26 15.14 -23.91
N THR A 198 -18.83 16.32 -24.36
CA THR A 198 -17.97 16.45 -25.56
C THR A 198 -16.50 16.56 -25.18
N PRO A 199 -15.55 16.12 -26.04
CA PRO A 199 -14.12 16.24 -25.76
C PRO A 199 -13.73 17.66 -25.34
N GLY A 200 -13.00 17.82 -24.25
CA GLY A 200 -12.59 19.13 -23.74
C GLY A 200 -13.62 19.88 -22.89
N GLU A 201 -14.90 19.50 -22.87
CA GLU A 201 -15.94 20.18 -22.10
C GLU A 201 -15.65 20.16 -20.60
N LYS A 202 -15.56 21.35 -19.97
CA LYS A 202 -15.41 21.48 -18.52
C LYS A 202 -16.69 20.98 -17.85
N GLN A 203 -16.59 19.91 -17.09
CA GLN A 203 -17.69 19.47 -16.23
C GLN A 203 -18.05 20.61 -15.28
N ARG A 204 -19.24 21.21 -15.46
CA ARG A 204 -19.88 21.93 -14.37
C ARG A 204 -20.12 20.90 -13.28
N GLU A 205 -19.80 21.25 -12.03
CA GLU A 205 -20.08 20.41 -10.87
C GLU A 205 -21.58 20.08 -10.82
N TYR A 206 -21.97 18.98 -11.47
CA TYR A 206 -23.24 18.29 -11.28
C TYR A 206 -23.09 17.37 -10.07
N SER A 207 -22.59 17.90 -8.95
CA SER A 207 -22.59 17.22 -7.68
C SER A 207 -24.00 17.28 -7.08
N SER A 208 -24.71 16.17 -7.26
CA SER A 208 -25.57 15.56 -6.24
C SER A 208 -26.84 16.29 -5.75
N SER A 209 -27.83 16.50 -6.61
CA SER A 209 -29.23 16.53 -6.12
C SER A 209 -30.31 16.02 -7.07
N ASN A 210 -30.10 15.94 -8.39
CA ASN A 210 -31.14 15.48 -9.30
C ASN A 210 -30.91 14.06 -9.82
N ARG A 211 -31.36 13.09 -9.02
CA ARG A 211 -31.82 11.80 -9.56
C ARG A 211 -32.95 12.08 -10.54
N GLN A 212 -32.83 11.49 -11.73
CA GLN A 212 -33.84 11.37 -12.77
C GLN A 212 -35.26 11.34 -12.19
N LYS A 213 -35.99 12.45 -12.32
CA LYS A 213 -37.45 12.45 -12.31
C LYS A 213 -37.92 12.65 -13.73
N SER A 214 -38.71 11.69 -14.16
CA SER A 214 -39.54 11.67 -15.36
C SER A 214 -40.18 13.01 -15.67
N ALA A 215 -40.24 13.32 -16.97
CA ALA A 215 -40.92 14.45 -17.55
C ALA A 215 -42.37 14.58 -17.06
N GLY A 216 -42.78 15.80 -16.72
CA GLY A 216 -44.15 16.14 -16.32
C GLY A 216 -44.18 17.01 -15.06
N GLY A 217 -43.93 18.30 -15.20
CA GLY A 217 -44.06 19.25 -14.10
C GLY A 217 -43.85 20.68 -14.58
N THR A 218 -44.95 21.36 -14.86
CA THR A 218 -45.03 22.78 -15.18
C THR A 218 -44.26 23.62 -14.14
N LEU A 219 -43.36 24.48 -14.60
CA LEU A 219 -42.66 25.44 -13.76
C LEU A 219 -43.68 26.39 -13.12
N LYS A 220 -43.87 26.29 -11.81
CA LYS A 220 -44.52 27.35 -11.03
C LYS A 220 -43.55 28.52 -10.90
N SER A 221 -43.79 29.55 -11.70
CA SER A 221 -43.25 30.90 -11.50
C SER A 221 -43.87 31.47 -10.24
N ASP A 222 -43.06 31.71 -9.20
CA ASP A 222 -43.47 32.43 -8.01
C ASP A 222 -43.19 33.93 -8.20
N PRO A 223 -44.22 34.78 -8.36
CA PRO A 223 -44.08 36.21 -8.59
C PRO A 223 -43.32 36.91 -7.45
N TRP A 224 -43.37 36.37 -6.23
CA TRP A 224 -42.68 36.95 -5.09
C TRP A 224 -41.16 36.81 -5.21
N HIS A 225 -40.68 35.67 -5.74
CA HIS A 225 -39.25 35.42 -5.97
C HIS A 225 -38.67 36.40 -7.00
N ASN A 226 -39.40 36.63 -8.10
CA ASN A 226 -38.99 37.57 -9.14
C ASN A 226 -39.02 39.03 -8.65
N LYS A 227 -40.02 39.39 -7.84
CA LYS A 227 -40.10 40.73 -7.22
C LYS A 227 -38.94 40.98 -6.25
N ARG A 228 -38.51 39.96 -5.52
CA ARG A 228 -37.40 40.04 -4.56
C ARG A 228 -36.03 40.09 -5.25
N LEU A 229 -35.85 39.38 -6.36
CA LEU A 229 -34.64 39.47 -7.18
C LEU A 229 -34.49 40.85 -7.86
N ALA A 230 -35.60 41.42 -8.35
CA ALA A 230 -35.60 42.77 -8.93
C ALA A 230 -35.35 43.89 -7.88
N LEU A 231 -35.66 43.62 -6.61
CA LEU A 231 -35.32 44.50 -5.48
C LEU A 231 -33.84 44.41 -5.10
N LEU A 232 -33.29 43.19 -5.07
CA LEU A 232 -31.88 42.94 -4.72
C LEU A 232 -30.90 43.45 -5.78
N SER A 233 -31.30 43.45 -7.06
CA SER A 233 -30.47 43.99 -8.15
C SER A 233 -30.36 45.52 -8.15
N LYS A 234 -31.21 46.22 -7.37
CA LYS A 234 -31.23 47.69 -7.27
C LYS A 234 -30.52 48.25 -6.04
N THR A 235 -30.07 47.39 -5.12
CA THR A 235 -29.32 47.81 -3.92
C THR A 235 -27.81 47.83 -4.18
N PRO A 236 -27.11 48.96 -3.99
CA PRO A 236 -25.65 49.01 -4.15
C PRO A 236 -24.95 48.16 -3.08
N GLN A 237 -23.89 47.46 -3.46
CA GLN A 237 -23.19 46.56 -2.55
C GLN A 237 -22.49 47.34 -1.42
N PRO A 238 -22.65 46.92 -0.15
CA PRO A 238 -22.02 47.60 0.96
C PRO A 238 -20.54 47.22 1.09
N ASN A 239 -19.72 48.22 1.39
CA ASN A 239 -18.30 48.06 1.73
C ASN A 239 -18.13 47.20 2.99
N ARG A 240 -17.34 46.13 2.89
CA ARG A 240 -17.07 45.20 3.98
C ARG A 240 -16.11 45.81 4.99
N LEU A 241 -16.59 46.05 6.21
CA LEU A 241 -15.78 46.15 7.42
C LEU A 241 -15.99 44.92 8.30
N THR A 242 -14.92 44.56 8.99
CA THR A 242 -14.68 43.28 9.64
C THR A 242 -15.13 43.26 11.12
N ILE A 243 -15.61 42.09 11.57
CA ILE A 243 -15.60 41.50 12.93
C ILE A 243 -16.93 41.44 13.75
N ARG A 244 -17.37 40.16 13.94
CA ARG A 244 -18.09 39.47 15.05
C ARG A 244 -19.44 40.00 15.58
N LYS A 245 -20.48 39.16 15.52
CA LYS A 245 -20.95 38.16 16.53
C LYS A 245 -22.22 37.46 16.00
N GLU A 246 -22.45 36.23 16.47
CA GLU A 246 -23.43 35.23 16.02
C GLU A 246 -24.92 35.64 16.16
N ARG A 247 -25.78 34.97 15.36
CA ARG A 247 -26.89 34.16 15.91
C ARG A 247 -27.44 33.12 14.91
N ASP A 248 -27.67 31.95 15.49
CA ASP A 248 -28.23 30.67 15.08
C ASP A 248 -29.21 30.57 13.89
N ARG A 249 -29.11 29.44 13.17
CA ARG A 249 -30.22 28.48 13.00
C ARG A 249 -29.73 27.08 12.61
N GLN A 250 -30.22 26.08 13.34
CA GLN A 250 -30.01 24.63 13.22
C GLN A 250 -30.62 24.04 11.92
N TYR A 251 -29.99 23.03 11.31
CA TYR A 251 -30.45 21.63 11.31
C TYR A 251 -29.54 20.68 10.49
N ASP A 252 -29.27 19.52 11.13
CA ASP A 252 -28.87 18.17 10.67
C ASP A 252 -28.08 17.91 9.38
N SER A 253 -26.88 17.32 9.58
CA SER A 253 -26.57 16.02 8.97
C SER A 253 -25.61 15.21 9.85
N SER A 254 -26.09 14.05 10.27
CA SER A 254 -25.44 13.08 11.13
C SER A 254 -24.40 12.26 10.36
N SER A 255 -23.15 12.74 10.36
CA SER A 255 -21.95 11.91 10.24
C SER A 255 -20.84 12.59 11.02
N GLN A 256 -20.89 12.43 12.35
CA GLN A 256 -19.84 12.96 13.23
C GLN A 256 -18.53 12.24 12.92
N SER A 257 -17.69 12.88 12.12
CA SER A 257 -16.27 12.62 12.10
C SER A 257 -15.67 13.10 13.43
N GLU A 258 -14.55 12.52 13.85
CA GLU A 258 -13.80 12.89 15.07
C GLU A 258 -13.50 14.40 15.17
N ASN A 259 -13.56 15.12 14.04
CA ASN A 259 -13.45 16.58 13.95
C ASN A 259 -14.49 17.33 14.81
N THR A 260 -15.65 16.72 15.08
CA THR A 260 -16.71 17.32 15.91
C THR A 260 -16.37 17.31 17.40
N VAL A 261 -15.59 16.33 17.88
CA VAL A 261 -15.24 16.17 19.31
C VAL A 261 -14.19 17.19 19.75
N PHE A 262 -13.26 17.56 18.86
CA PHE A 262 -12.20 18.54 19.17
C PHE A 262 -12.54 19.96 18.72
N GLY A 263 -13.70 20.18 18.10
CA GLY A 263 -14.08 21.50 17.60
C GLY A 263 -13.06 22.08 16.63
N MET A 264 -12.50 21.29 15.71
CA MET A 264 -11.54 21.72 14.69
C MET A 264 -11.98 21.28 13.29
N HIS A 265 -11.61 22.03 12.26
CA HIS A 265 -11.87 21.72 10.85
C HIS A 265 -10.63 22.02 9.99
N ASP A 266 -10.51 21.32 8.87
CA ASP A 266 -9.40 21.52 7.94
C ASP A 266 -9.73 22.65 6.97
N ILE A 267 -8.79 23.58 6.80
CA ILE A 267 -8.89 24.62 5.79
C ILE A 267 -8.06 24.17 4.58
N PRO A 268 -8.66 24.05 3.39
CA PRO A 268 -7.87 23.92 2.18
C PRO A 268 -7.04 25.20 1.98
N ILE A 269 -5.72 25.07 1.89
CA ILE A 269 -4.83 26.21 1.61
C ILE A 269 -5.22 26.77 0.24
N LYS A 270 -5.88 27.91 0.22
CA LYS A 270 -6.16 28.66 -1.01
C LYS A 270 -4.83 29.15 -1.60
N GLY A 271 -4.38 28.51 -2.67
CA GLY A 271 -3.25 29.01 -3.47
C GLY A 271 -2.29 27.97 -4.04
N GLN A 272 -2.28 26.73 -3.54
CA GLN A 272 -1.44 25.68 -4.13
C GLN A 272 -2.14 25.04 -5.33
N LYS A 273 -1.86 25.58 -6.52
CA LYS A 273 -2.07 24.87 -7.79
C LYS A 273 -1.22 23.60 -7.75
N GLN A 274 -1.86 22.45 -7.62
CA GLN A 274 -1.23 21.13 -7.76
C GLN A 274 -0.64 21.00 -9.17
N ALA A 275 0.68 21.00 -9.27
CA ALA A 275 1.38 20.45 -10.41
C ALA A 275 1.32 18.90 -10.31
N PRO A 276 1.13 18.17 -11.41
CA PRO A 276 1.22 16.72 -11.40
C PRO A 276 2.70 16.33 -11.39
N SER A 277 3.24 15.98 -10.22
CA SER A 277 4.52 15.29 -10.15
C SER A 277 4.32 13.92 -9.52
N ASP A 278 4.64 12.88 -10.28
CA ASP A 278 4.81 11.49 -9.87
C ASP A 278 5.98 11.33 -8.88
N ARG A 279 5.86 11.94 -7.71
CA ARG A 279 6.67 11.62 -6.54
C ARG A 279 5.72 11.42 -5.36
N GLU A 280 5.80 10.25 -4.73
CA GLU A 280 5.14 9.90 -3.46
C GLU A 280 5.59 10.78 -2.26
N GLU A 281 6.07 12.01 -2.50
CA GLU A 281 6.67 12.90 -1.51
C GLU A 281 6.21 14.36 -1.70
N SER A 282 4.90 14.61 -1.72
CA SER A 282 4.39 15.94 -1.33
C SER A 282 3.41 15.78 -0.19
N SER A 283 3.89 16.06 1.02
CA SER A 283 3.06 16.26 2.19
C SER A 283 2.13 17.43 1.92
N GLU A 284 0.84 17.17 1.74
CA GLU A 284 -0.18 18.21 1.81
C GLU A 284 -0.05 18.90 3.17
N SER A 285 0.38 20.16 3.17
CA SER A 285 0.37 20.98 4.38
C SER A 285 -1.08 21.24 4.74
N THR A 286 -1.63 20.47 5.69
CA THR A 286 -3.00 20.67 6.19
C THR A 286 -3.00 21.81 7.20
N GLN A 287 -3.74 22.89 6.92
CA GLN A 287 -4.02 23.92 7.91
C GLN A 287 -5.26 23.53 8.72
N VAL A 288 -5.13 23.49 10.05
CA VAL A 288 -6.21 23.15 10.98
C VAL A 288 -6.68 24.43 11.68
N GLN A 289 -7.99 24.67 11.72
CA GLN A 289 -8.57 25.79 12.45
C GLN A 289 -9.70 25.36 13.37
N ARG A 290 -9.82 26.01 14.54
CA ARG A 290 -10.95 25.79 15.45
C ARG A 290 -12.28 26.10 14.76
N LYS A 291 -13.22 25.18 14.90
CA LYS A 291 -14.63 25.30 14.51
C LYS A 291 -15.41 26.21 15.47
N PHE A 292 -14.99 26.31 16.73
CA PHE A 292 -15.62 27.15 17.75
C PHE A 292 -14.56 27.99 18.50
N SER A 293 -14.94 29.13 19.05
CA SER A 293 -14.06 29.88 19.96
C SER A 293 -13.80 29.06 21.22
N SER A 294 -12.53 28.80 21.53
CA SER A 294 -12.08 28.07 22.72
C SER A 294 -11.19 28.98 23.58
N THR A 295 -11.26 28.81 24.90
CA THR A 295 -10.42 29.49 25.89
C THR A 295 -9.00 28.92 25.99
N LEU A 296 -8.74 27.80 25.33
CA LEU A 296 -7.42 27.14 25.31
C LEU A 296 -6.38 28.02 24.59
N THR A 297 -5.12 27.93 25.01
CA THR A 297 -4.01 28.73 24.48
C THR A 297 -3.55 28.22 23.11
N ARG A 298 -2.75 29.03 22.41
CA ARG A 298 -2.10 28.62 21.15
C ARG A 298 -1.18 27.40 21.34
N THR A 299 -0.56 27.28 22.51
CA THR A 299 0.26 26.13 22.91
C THR A 299 -0.56 24.85 23.01
N ASP A 300 -1.75 24.92 23.58
CA ASP A 300 -2.68 23.79 23.67
C ASP A 300 -3.16 23.34 22.29
N ASP A 301 -3.42 24.29 21.38
CA ASP A 301 -3.74 23.99 19.98
C ASP A 301 -2.60 23.29 19.26
N VAL A 302 -1.36 23.75 19.45
CA VAL A 302 -0.19 23.10 18.84
C VAL A 302 -0.04 21.68 19.37
N GLN A 303 -0.26 21.45 20.66
CA GLN A 303 -0.26 20.10 21.22
C GLN A 303 -1.42 19.24 20.69
N LEU A 304 -2.60 19.83 20.52
CA LEU A 304 -3.79 19.13 20.03
C LEU A 304 -3.68 18.78 18.54
N VAL A 305 -3.15 19.70 17.73
CA VAL A 305 -2.81 19.47 16.32
C VAL A 305 -1.69 18.45 16.20
N ARG A 306 -0.63 18.49 17.04
CA ARG A 306 0.38 17.43 17.11
C ARG A 306 -0.22 16.08 17.47
N ARG A 307 -1.11 16.01 18.47
CA ARG A 307 -1.84 14.79 18.84
C ARG A 307 -2.75 14.28 17.71
N ARG A 308 -3.29 15.18 16.90
CA ARG A 308 -4.14 14.91 15.73
C ARG A 308 -3.35 14.42 14.53
N THR A 309 -2.26 15.07 14.15
CA THR A 309 -1.38 14.62 13.06
C THR A 309 -0.69 13.30 13.41
N GLN A 310 -0.34 13.08 14.68
CA GLN A 310 0.09 11.79 15.20
C GLN A 310 -1.05 10.75 15.31
N GLY A 311 -2.32 11.19 15.30
CA GLY A 311 -3.53 10.36 15.40
C GLY A 311 -4.20 10.02 14.07
N ALA A 312 -3.93 10.77 13.00
CA ALA A 312 -4.51 10.57 11.66
C ALA A 312 -4.25 9.17 11.04
N PRO A 313 -3.15 8.45 11.34
CA PRO A 313 -2.97 7.06 10.91
C PRO A 313 -3.79 6.03 11.71
N VAL A 314 -4.46 6.45 12.80
CA VAL A 314 -4.94 5.57 13.88
C VAL A 314 -6.48 5.49 13.97
N SER A 315 -7.22 6.26 13.18
CA SER A 315 -8.69 6.20 13.08
C SER A 315 -9.23 4.87 12.51
N SER A 316 -8.35 3.93 12.18
CA SER A 316 -8.66 2.56 11.76
C SER A 316 -8.67 1.54 12.91
N LEU A 317 -8.39 1.95 14.16
CA LEU A 317 -8.36 1.03 15.29
C LEU A 317 -9.68 0.95 16.04
N PRO A 318 -10.22 -0.26 16.26
CA PRO A 318 -11.57 -0.42 16.73
C PRO A 318 -11.61 -0.38 18.27
N ALA A 319 -11.94 0.79 18.82
CA ALA A 319 -12.11 1.00 20.26
C ALA A 319 -13.33 0.24 20.82
N ILE A 320 -13.39 -0.02 22.14
CA ILE A 320 -14.62 -0.51 22.81
C ILE A 320 -15.80 0.45 22.59
N THR A 321 -15.50 1.74 22.38
CA THR A 321 -16.47 2.78 22.05
C THR A 321 -16.82 2.85 20.56
N ASP A 322 -16.39 1.87 19.75
CA ASP A 322 -16.77 1.81 18.33
C ASP A 322 -18.29 1.60 18.22
N LEU A 323 -18.99 2.70 17.95
CA LEU A 323 -20.43 2.79 17.72
C LEU A 323 -20.92 1.91 16.56
N ALA A 324 -20.05 1.19 15.86
CA ALA A 324 -20.45 0.20 14.86
C ALA A 324 -20.67 -1.22 15.43
N ARG A 325 -20.26 -1.51 16.67
CA ARG A 325 -20.30 -2.87 17.24
C ARG A 325 -21.64 -3.19 17.90
N LEU A 326 -22.10 -4.43 17.74
CA LEU A 326 -23.29 -4.96 18.38
C LEU A 326 -22.93 -5.54 19.74
N THR A 327 -23.89 -5.48 20.67
CA THR A 327 -23.77 -6.19 21.95
C THR A 327 -23.91 -7.70 21.74
N ASP A 328 -23.39 -8.48 22.68
CA ASP A 328 -23.51 -9.95 22.64
C ASP A 328 -24.98 -10.40 22.64
N GLU A 329 -25.84 -9.75 23.43
CA GLU A 329 -27.28 -10.01 23.42
C GLU A 329 -27.90 -9.78 22.03
N THR A 330 -27.55 -8.66 21.38
CA THR A 330 -28.04 -8.37 20.02
C THR A 330 -27.55 -9.42 19.02
N VAL A 331 -26.31 -9.90 19.13
CA VAL A 331 -25.78 -10.95 18.25
C VAL A 331 -26.51 -12.26 18.45
N ARG A 332 -26.76 -12.68 19.70
CA ARG A 332 -27.56 -13.88 20.00
C ARG A 332 -28.98 -13.75 19.42
N LYS A 333 -29.63 -12.59 19.59
CA LYS A 333 -30.94 -12.31 18.98
C LYS A 333 -30.91 -12.43 17.46
N VAL A 334 -29.82 -11.98 16.80
CA VAL A 334 -29.63 -12.13 15.34
C VAL A 334 -29.51 -13.60 14.94
N LEU A 335 -28.68 -14.38 15.65
CA LEU A 335 -28.45 -15.79 15.34
C LEU A 335 -29.66 -16.68 15.63
N ALA A 336 -30.55 -16.25 16.54
CA ALA A 336 -31.82 -16.91 16.84
C ALA A 336 -32.92 -16.64 15.80
N GLN A 337 -32.72 -15.71 14.86
CA GLN A 337 -33.73 -15.43 13.83
C GLN A 337 -33.93 -16.60 12.88
N PRO A 338 -35.16 -16.81 12.37
CA PRO A 338 -35.45 -17.80 11.33
C PRO A 338 -34.92 -17.32 9.98
N LEU A 339 -33.60 -17.38 9.81
CA LEU A 339 -32.91 -17.04 8.57
C LEU A 339 -32.84 -18.25 7.64
N GLU A 340 -32.95 -18.00 6.34
CA GLU A 340 -32.55 -18.99 5.32
C GLU A 340 -31.11 -19.45 5.56
N LEU A 341 -30.82 -20.71 5.23
CA LEU A 341 -29.56 -21.37 5.58
C LEU A 341 -28.32 -20.60 5.06
N ASN A 342 -28.38 -20.08 3.84
CA ASN A 342 -27.36 -19.23 3.24
C ASN A 342 -27.12 -17.93 4.04
N LEU A 343 -28.17 -17.27 4.50
CA LEU A 343 -28.09 -16.04 5.29
C LEU A 343 -27.57 -16.30 6.71
N LYS A 344 -27.97 -17.44 7.30
CA LYS A 344 -27.46 -17.89 8.60
C LYS A 344 -25.95 -18.16 8.55
N PHE A 345 -25.49 -18.90 7.55
CA PHE A 345 -24.06 -19.13 7.37
C PHE A 345 -23.31 -17.85 6.99
N PHE A 346 -23.88 -16.99 6.15
CA PHE A 346 -23.28 -15.70 5.85
C PHE A 346 -23.09 -14.85 7.13
N ALA A 347 -24.12 -14.72 7.97
CA ALA A 347 -24.03 -13.98 9.23
C ALA A 347 -23.00 -14.58 10.19
N THR A 348 -22.98 -15.92 10.30
CA THR A 348 -22.02 -16.64 11.15
C THR A 348 -20.59 -16.42 10.69
N LEU A 349 -20.31 -16.54 9.39
CA LEU A 349 -18.97 -16.33 8.84
C LEU A 349 -18.51 -14.87 8.99
N LEU A 350 -19.42 -13.89 8.91
CA LEU A 350 -19.08 -12.50 9.20
C LEU A 350 -18.65 -12.30 10.66
N LEU A 351 -19.30 -12.96 11.61
CA LEU A 351 -18.93 -12.91 13.03
C LEU A 351 -17.67 -13.72 13.33
N ALA A 352 -17.47 -14.86 12.65
CA ALA A 352 -16.34 -15.75 12.88
C ALA A 352 -15.05 -15.22 12.26
N PHE A 353 -15.10 -14.66 11.05
CA PHE A 353 -13.92 -14.16 10.33
C PHE A 353 -13.74 -12.65 10.44
N GLY A 354 -14.83 -11.87 10.48
CA GLY A 354 -14.73 -10.42 10.34
C GLY A 354 -14.31 -9.94 8.96
N LEU A 355 -14.42 -10.79 7.93
CA LEU A 355 -14.20 -10.38 6.55
C LEU A 355 -15.17 -9.25 6.18
N PRO A 356 -14.75 -8.27 5.36
CA PRO A 356 -15.66 -7.27 4.82
C PRO A 356 -16.83 -7.95 4.09
N PRO A 357 -18.10 -7.58 4.34
CA PRO A 357 -19.23 -8.30 3.73
C PRO A 357 -19.20 -8.36 2.22
N GLN A 358 -18.72 -7.29 1.56
CA GLN A 358 -18.55 -7.25 0.11
C GLN A 358 -17.52 -8.26 -0.39
N ARG A 359 -16.50 -8.54 0.42
CA ARG A 359 -15.46 -9.52 0.09
C ARG A 359 -15.98 -10.94 0.27
N LEU A 360 -16.67 -11.23 1.36
CA LEU A 360 -17.28 -12.54 1.59
C LEU A 360 -18.37 -12.88 0.55
N MET A 361 -19.13 -11.88 0.08
CA MET A 361 -20.08 -12.06 -1.03
C MET A 361 -19.44 -12.48 -2.36
N ARG A 362 -18.12 -12.25 -2.51
CA ARG A 362 -17.34 -12.65 -3.69
C ARG A 362 -16.70 -14.03 -3.52
N LEU A 363 -16.99 -14.74 -2.42
CA LEU A 363 -16.56 -16.11 -2.24
C LEU A 363 -17.01 -16.97 -3.42
N ILE A 364 -16.08 -17.73 -3.98
CA ILE A 364 -16.30 -18.58 -5.16
C ILE A 364 -15.95 -20.03 -4.85
N ILE A 365 -16.66 -20.97 -5.46
CA ILE A 365 -16.31 -22.40 -5.39
C ILE A 365 -15.19 -22.68 -6.38
N SER A 366 -14.13 -23.34 -5.92
CA SER A 366 -12.95 -23.72 -6.70
C SER A 366 -12.66 -25.21 -6.47
N GLU A 367 -12.05 -25.86 -7.46
CA GLU A 367 -11.79 -27.30 -7.37
C GLU A 367 -10.60 -27.59 -6.46
N TYR A 368 -9.47 -26.92 -6.70
CA TYR A 368 -8.20 -27.09 -5.97
C TYR A 368 -7.65 -25.78 -5.44
N ILE A 369 -6.82 -25.85 -4.40
CA ILE A 369 -6.12 -24.68 -3.82
C ILE A 369 -5.22 -24.01 -4.85
N ASN A 370 -4.53 -24.78 -5.69
CA ASN A 370 -3.61 -24.23 -6.69
C ASN A 370 -4.33 -23.31 -7.69
N ALA A 371 -5.57 -23.64 -8.06
CA ALA A 371 -6.40 -22.79 -8.91
C ALA A 371 -6.81 -21.49 -8.20
N ALA A 372 -7.08 -21.55 -6.90
CA ALA A 372 -7.40 -20.38 -6.08
C ALA A 372 -6.19 -19.45 -5.87
N THR A 373 -4.98 -20.00 -5.74
CA THR A 373 -3.75 -19.22 -5.49
C THR A 373 -2.96 -18.85 -6.75
N ALA A 374 -3.44 -19.26 -7.94
CA ALA A 374 -2.74 -19.04 -9.21
C ALA A 374 -2.59 -17.56 -9.58
N ASP A 375 -3.60 -16.73 -9.30
CA ASP A 375 -3.52 -15.28 -9.53
C ASP A 375 -3.03 -14.57 -8.26
N PRO A 376 -1.80 -14.02 -8.25
CA PRO A 376 -1.24 -13.30 -7.12
C PRO A 376 -1.90 -11.93 -6.90
N LYS A 377 -2.93 -11.56 -7.67
CA LYS A 377 -3.75 -10.35 -7.48
C LYS A 377 -5.19 -10.67 -7.09
N ASP A 378 -5.57 -11.94 -6.99
CA ASP A 378 -6.91 -12.27 -6.55
C ASP A 378 -7.08 -11.91 -5.06
N GLU A 379 -8.18 -11.22 -4.77
CA GLU A 379 -8.58 -10.80 -3.43
C GLU A 379 -9.77 -11.62 -2.92
N ARG A 380 -10.39 -12.43 -3.79
CA ARG A 380 -11.60 -13.19 -3.47
C ARG A 380 -11.29 -14.32 -2.48
N PRO A 381 -12.24 -14.67 -1.61
CA PRO A 381 -12.20 -15.95 -0.89
C PRO A 381 -12.58 -17.10 -1.82
N HIS A 382 -11.99 -18.26 -1.61
CA HIS A 382 -12.24 -19.49 -2.38
C HIS A 382 -12.58 -20.62 -1.42
N TRP A 383 -13.67 -21.33 -1.69
CA TRP A 383 -13.90 -22.64 -1.10
C TRP A 383 -13.34 -23.71 -2.05
N CYS A 384 -12.32 -24.45 -1.61
CA CYS A 384 -11.67 -25.50 -2.40
C CYS A 384 -12.31 -26.85 -2.05
N THR A 385 -13.04 -27.44 -3.00
CA THR A 385 -13.87 -28.63 -2.74
C THR A 385 -13.03 -29.89 -2.52
N ALA A 386 -11.95 -30.07 -3.28
CA ALA A 386 -11.10 -31.26 -3.18
C ALA A 386 -10.41 -31.36 -1.81
N GLU A 387 -9.90 -30.24 -1.29
CA GLU A 387 -9.22 -30.18 0.01
C GLU A 387 -10.16 -29.85 1.18
N SER A 388 -11.40 -29.45 0.90
CA SER A 388 -12.38 -28.96 1.90
C SER A 388 -11.83 -27.81 2.75
N LEU A 389 -11.16 -26.84 2.09
CA LEU A 389 -10.53 -25.70 2.74
C LEU A 389 -11.06 -24.37 2.21
N LEU A 390 -11.27 -23.44 3.14
CA LEU A 390 -11.49 -22.03 2.85
C LEU A 390 -10.13 -21.34 2.71
N CYS A 391 -9.91 -20.73 1.55
CA CYS A 391 -8.67 -20.04 1.19
C CYS A 391 -8.96 -18.56 0.92
N TYR A 392 -8.20 -17.64 1.53
CA TYR A 392 -8.30 -16.22 1.20
C TYR A 392 -7.02 -15.46 1.54
N ARG A 393 -6.80 -14.35 0.84
CA ARG A 393 -5.57 -13.57 0.95
C ARG A 393 -5.58 -12.51 2.07
N LEU A 394 -4.44 -12.27 2.71
CA LEU A 394 -4.15 -11.09 3.52
C LEU A 394 -3.81 -9.91 2.60
N LEU A 395 -4.62 -8.85 2.64
CA LEU A 395 -4.51 -7.72 1.70
C LEU A 395 -3.43 -6.69 2.07
N ASP A 396 -3.02 -6.67 3.33
CA ASP A 396 -1.99 -5.81 3.90
C ASP A 396 -1.25 -6.58 5.01
N GLY A 397 -0.14 -6.02 5.50
CA GLY A 397 0.71 -6.66 6.52
C GLY A 397 1.90 -7.40 5.91
N PRO A 398 1.78 -8.70 5.55
CA PRO A 398 2.90 -9.47 5.04
C PRO A 398 3.39 -8.94 3.68
N SER A 399 4.69 -8.64 3.58
CA SER A 399 5.31 -8.28 2.31
C SER A 399 5.39 -9.50 1.39
N SER A 400 5.01 -9.31 0.12
CA SER A 400 5.22 -10.29 -0.95
C SER A 400 6.67 -10.27 -1.42
N SER A 401 7.62 -10.55 -0.53
CA SER A 401 9.02 -10.64 -0.94
C SER A 401 9.26 -12.00 -1.59
N ASN A 402 9.96 -12.01 -2.74
CA ASN A 402 10.38 -13.20 -3.51
C ASN A 402 9.32 -13.88 -4.40
N GLY A 403 8.24 -13.18 -4.79
CA GLY A 403 7.31 -13.68 -5.81
C GLY A 403 6.45 -14.88 -5.39
N ASN A 404 6.60 -15.39 -4.16
CA ASN A 404 5.76 -16.44 -3.61
C ASN A 404 4.70 -15.83 -2.67
N PRO A 405 3.43 -15.72 -3.10
CA PRO A 405 2.36 -15.17 -2.27
C PRO A 405 1.90 -16.12 -1.16
N ALA A 406 2.49 -17.31 -0.99
CA ALA A 406 2.01 -18.33 -0.05
C ALA A 406 1.86 -17.83 1.41
N ASN A 407 2.74 -16.96 1.88
CA ASN A 407 2.67 -16.38 3.23
C ASN A 407 1.51 -15.39 3.43
N GLN A 408 0.85 -14.97 2.34
CA GLN A 408 -0.34 -14.11 2.34
C GLN A 408 -1.64 -14.91 2.26
N TRP A 409 -1.62 -16.20 1.93
CA TRP A 409 -2.83 -16.99 1.75
C TRP A 409 -3.20 -17.75 3.02
N VAL A 410 -4.27 -17.34 3.68
CA VAL A 410 -4.85 -18.05 4.83
C VAL A 410 -5.66 -19.25 4.34
N GLN A 411 -5.43 -20.41 4.95
CA GLN A 411 -6.09 -21.68 4.59
C GLN A 411 -6.66 -22.33 5.86
N LEU A 412 -7.99 -22.47 5.93
CA LEU A 412 -8.69 -22.92 7.14
C LEU A 412 -9.74 -23.97 6.81
N ALA A 413 -9.86 -24.98 7.68
CA ALA A 413 -10.93 -25.96 7.61
C ALA A 413 -12.22 -25.38 8.21
N LEU A 414 -13.35 -25.73 7.61
CA LEU A 414 -14.67 -25.37 8.12
C LEU A 414 -15.36 -26.60 8.74
N PRO A 415 -16.29 -26.40 9.69
CA PRO A 415 -17.10 -27.48 10.25
C PRO A 415 -17.93 -28.22 9.19
N PRO A 416 -18.27 -29.50 9.42
CA PRO A 416 -18.99 -30.33 8.45
C PRO A 416 -20.26 -29.69 7.88
N SER A 417 -21.04 -29.00 8.72
CA SER A 417 -22.27 -28.33 8.27
C SER A 417 -22.02 -27.22 7.23
N LEU A 418 -20.90 -26.52 7.32
CA LEU A 418 -20.50 -25.49 6.35
C LEU A 418 -19.88 -26.14 5.11
N THR A 419 -19.07 -27.18 5.29
CA THR A 419 -18.48 -27.98 4.20
C THR A 419 -19.57 -28.58 3.31
N GLU A 420 -20.57 -29.25 3.90
CA GLU A 420 -21.72 -29.80 3.19
C GLU A 420 -22.54 -28.72 2.46
N PHE A 421 -22.68 -27.53 3.06
CA PHE A 421 -23.36 -26.41 2.42
C PHE A 421 -22.61 -25.95 1.17
N PHE A 422 -21.30 -25.75 1.25
CA PHE A 422 -20.52 -25.28 0.11
C PHE A 422 -20.37 -26.33 -1.00
N ASN A 423 -20.29 -27.62 -0.64
CA ASN A 423 -20.16 -28.71 -1.61
C ASN A 423 -21.42 -28.94 -2.46
N ARG A 424 -22.56 -28.31 -2.12
CA ARG A 424 -23.78 -28.35 -2.95
C ARG A 424 -23.73 -27.42 -4.16
N PHE A 425 -22.80 -26.47 -4.17
CA PHE A 425 -22.70 -25.48 -5.23
C PHE A 425 -21.72 -25.94 -6.33
N PRO A 426 -22.04 -25.77 -7.62
CA PRO A 426 -21.13 -26.03 -8.72
C PRO A 426 -19.90 -25.11 -8.70
N LEU A 427 -18.85 -25.54 -9.41
CA LEU A 427 -17.62 -24.77 -9.59
C LEU A 427 -17.91 -23.38 -10.16
N SER A 428 -17.12 -22.39 -9.73
CA SER A 428 -17.26 -20.97 -10.09
C SER A 428 -18.54 -20.26 -9.62
N GLU A 429 -19.44 -20.94 -8.90
CA GLU A 429 -20.60 -20.28 -8.31
C GLU A 429 -20.23 -19.42 -7.10
N ARG A 430 -21.07 -18.41 -6.79
CA ARG A 430 -20.94 -17.50 -5.64
C ARG A 430 -22.08 -17.73 -4.64
N PRO A 431 -21.88 -18.57 -3.60
CA PRO A 431 -22.94 -18.97 -2.65
C PRO A 431 -23.62 -17.81 -1.92
N PHE A 432 -22.91 -16.70 -1.73
CA PHE A 432 -23.38 -15.53 -0.99
C PHE A 432 -23.75 -14.34 -1.89
N ARG A 433 -23.96 -14.55 -3.19
CA ARG A 433 -24.38 -13.48 -4.11
C ARG A 433 -25.69 -12.86 -3.62
N GLY A 434 -25.67 -11.55 -3.36
CA GLY A 434 -26.84 -10.81 -2.87
C GLY A 434 -27.17 -10.96 -1.36
N ALA A 435 -26.47 -11.84 -0.62
CA ALA A 435 -26.79 -12.18 0.77
C ALA A 435 -26.83 -10.96 1.71
N ARG A 436 -25.92 -9.99 1.55
CA ARG A 436 -25.90 -8.74 2.35
C ARG A 436 -27.22 -7.97 2.28
N GLY A 437 -27.78 -7.81 1.07
CA GLY A 437 -29.00 -7.03 0.87
C GLY A 437 -30.23 -7.74 1.42
N GLN A 438 -30.28 -9.06 1.29
CA GLN A 438 -31.34 -9.90 1.87
C GLN A 438 -31.27 -9.90 3.40
N LEU A 439 -30.09 -10.17 3.97
CA LEU A 439 -29.85 -10.14 5.42
C LEU A 439 -30.22 -8.79 6.02
N ASN A 440 -29.72 -7.67 5.46
CA ASN A 440 -30.03 -6.35 6.00
C ASN A 440 -31.52 -6.00 5.92
N ARG A 441 -32.24 -6.44 4.88
CA ARG A 441 -33.71 -6.24 4.79
C ARG A 441 -34.44 -7.05 5.85
N HIS A 442 -34.03 -8.30 6.07
CA HIS A 442 -34.61 -9.15 7.12
C HIS A 442 -34.37 -8.54 8.51
N LEU A 443 -33.11 -8.23 8.84
CA LEU A 443 -32.75 -7.62 10.12
C LEU A 443 -33.43 -6.27 10.36
N LYS A 444 -33.53 -5.42 9.33
CA LYS A 444 -34.25 -4.14 9.45
C LYS A 444 -35.73 -4.33 9.76
N ARG A 445 -36.39 -5.36 9.21
CA ARG A 445 -37.81 -5.64 9.50
C ARG A 445 -37.99 -6.09 10.95
N TYR A 446 -37.12 -6.97 11.43
CA TYR A 446 -37.24 -7.53 12.77
C TYR A 446 -36.83 -6.54 13.87
N PHE A 447 -35.71 -5.86 13.73
CA PHE A 447 -35.15 -4.96 14.74
C PHE A 447 -35.64 -3.51 14.60
N ARG A 448 -36.68 -3.25 13.80
CA ARG A 448 -37.17 -1.87 13.55
C ARG A 448 -37.60 -1.16 14.83
N ASN A 449 -38.23 -1.90 15.73
CA ASN A 449 -38.83 -1.38 16.96
C ASN A 449 -38.04 -1.81 18.22
N GLU A 450 -36.92 -2.51 18.05
CA GLU A 450 -36.04 -2.88 19.16
C GLU A 450 -35.19 -1.67 19.54
N PRO A 451 -35.00 -1.39 20.85
CA PRO A 451 -34.13 -0.32 21.29
C PRO A 451 -32.67 -0.63 20.92
N GLY A 452 -31.92 0.42 20.58
CA GLY A 452 -30.50 0.35 20.25
C GLY A 452 -30.21 0.31 18.74
N MET A 453 -29.08 -0.29 18.39
CA MET A 453 -28.55 -0.23 17.03
C MET A 453 -29.05 -1.37 16.15
N ILE A 454 -29.74 -1.02 15.05
CA ILE A 454 -30.21 -2.00 14.06
C ILE A 454 -29.04 -2.86 13.55
N PRO A 455 -29.08 -4.19 13.68
CA PRO A 455 -28.05 -5.08 13.16
C PRO A 455 -27.95 -5.00 11.63
N THR A 456 -26.72 -5.01 11.12
CA THR A 456 -26.45 -5.11 9.68
C THR A 456 -25.24 -6.00 9.44
N ALA A 457 -25.07 -6.51 8.22
CA ALA A 457 -23.90 -7.30 7.83
C ALA A 457 -22.56 -6.62 8.17
N ASN A 458 -22.46 -5.29 7.98
CA ASN A 458 -21.27 -4.53 8.34
C ASN A 458 -21.04 -4.51 9.85
N ARG A 459 -22.10 -4.32 10.64
CA ARG A 459 -22.02 -4.32 12.11
C ARG A 459 -21.70 -5.70 12.67
N LEU A 460 -22.21 -6.78 12.06
CA LEU A 460 -21.82 -8.15 12.39
C LEU A 460 -20.33 -8.38 12.13
N SER A 461 -19.84 -7.99 10.95
CA SER A 461 -18.41 -8.03 10.61
C SER A 461 -17.55 -7.21 11.59
N ALA A 462 -17.97 -6.00 11.96
CA ALA A 462 -17.26 -5.17 12.95
C ALA A 462 -17.26 -5.78 14.37
N SER A 463 -18.30 -6.53 14.73
CA SER A 463 -18.44 -7.18 16.03
C SER A 463 -17.60 -8.44 16.18
N SER A 464 -17.17 -9.04 15.06
CA SER A 464 -16.34 -10.26 15.02
C SER A 464 -15.08 -10.22 15.90
N TRP A 465 -14.52 -9.03 16.10
CA TRP A 465 -13.34 -8.83 16.94
C TRP A 465 -13.57 -9.31 18.37
N LEU A 466 -14.76 -9.05 18.92
CA LEU A 466 -15.14 -9.40 20.29
C LEU A 466 -15.16 -10.92 20.52
N TYR A 467 -15.42 -11.69 19.46
CA TYR A 467 -15.49 -13.15 19.52
C TYR A 467 -14.15 -13.81 19.23
N ARG A 468 -13.37 -13.28 18.30
CA ARG A 468 -12.05 -13.84 17.94
C ARG A 468 -10.96 -13.51 18.94
N ARG A 469 -10.92 -12.25 19.40
CA ARG A 469 -9.80 -11.73 20.20
C ARG A 469 -9.54 -12.50 21.51
N PRO A 470 -10.57 -12.92 22.27
CA PRO A 470 -10.35 -13.70 23.50
C PRO A 470 -9.63 -15.05 23.28
N HIS A 471 -9.68 -15.57 22.06
CA HIS A 471 -9.09 -16.86 21.70
C HIS A 471 -7.73 -16.72 21.00
N ALA A 472 -7.33 -15.50 20.63
CA ALA A 472 -6.08 -15.20 19.95
C ALA A 472 -4.97 -14.80 20.92
N ILE A 473 -3.72 -15.18 20.58
CA ILE A 473 -2.54 -14.82 21.37
C ILE A 473 -2.35 -13.30 21.41
N ASP A 474 -2.46 -12.65 20.25
CA ASP A 474 -2.25 -11.20 20.07
C ASP A 474 -3.27 -10.57 19.11
N ASP A 475 -3.23 -9.24 19.00
CA ASP A 475 -4.16 -8.49 18.14
C ASP A 475 -3.95 -8.83 16.66
N VAL A 476 -2.71 -9.16 16.28
CA VAL A 476 -2.34 -9.57 14.91
C VAL A 476 -3.00 -10.90 14.54
N ALA A 477 -2.92 -11.93 15.39
CA ALA A 477 -3.57 -13.22 15.12
C ALA A 477 -5.09 -13.09 15.01
N ALA A 478 -5.73 -12.28 15.87
CA ALA A 478 -7.15 -12.01 15.76
C ALA A 478 -7.52 -11.34 14.43
N SER A 479 -6.77 -10.30 14.03
CA SER A 479 -6.99 -9.55 12.78
C SER A 479 -6.69 -10.35 11.52
N ALA A 480 -5.77 -11.31 11.56
CA ALA A 480 -5.44 -12.14 10.40
C ALA A 480 -6.68 -12.86 9.83
N LEU A 481 -7.62 -13.28 10.70
CA LEU A 481 -8.87 -13.90 10.26
C LEU A 481 -9.76 -12.94 9.43
N ALA A 482 -9.65 -11.62 9.61
CA ALA A 482 -10.41 -10.64 8.83
C ALA A 482 -9.88 -10.46 7.39
N GLY A 483 -8.75 -11.08 7.07
CA GLY A 483 -8.12 -10.97 5.76
C GLY A 483 -7.47 -9.60 5.48
N GLN A 484 -7.48 -8.70 6.45
CA GLN A 484 -6.85 -7.38 6.41
C GLN A 484 -6.63 -6.86 7.84
N PHE A 485 -5.53 -6.14 8.06
CA PHE A 485 -5.09 -5.62 9.35
C PHE A 485 -5.41 -4.12 9.53
N GLY A 486 -5.44 -3.35 8.44
CA GLY A 486 -5.56 -1.90 8.46
C GLY A 486 -4.26 -1.18 8.82
N LEU A 487 -4.29 0.15 8.76
CA LEU A 487 -3.10 1.00 8.95
C LEU A 487 -2.39 0.72 10.28
N GLY A 488 -3.15 0.55 11.37
CA GLY A 488 -2.54 0.33 12.68
C GLY A 488 -1.88 -1.04 12.85
N LEU A 489 -2.43 -2.13 12.34
CA LEU A 489 -1.90 -3.49 12.57
C LEU A 489 -1.04 -4.04 11.42
N SER A 490 -1.05 -3.40 10.24
CA SER A 490 -0.23 -3.80 9.09
C SER A 490 1.27 -3.86 9.41
N ALA A 491 1.82 -2.85 10.07
CA ALA A 491 3.25 -2.84 10.42
C ALA A 491 3.62 -3.99 11.39
N PRO A 492 2.95 -4.18 12.55
CA PRO A 492 3.18 -5.36 13.40
C PRO A 492 3.00 -6.70 12.66
N ALA A 493 1.97 -6.81 11.80
CA ALA A 493 1.69 -8.03 11.05
C ALA A 493 2.78 -8.38 10.03
N ALA A 494 3.50 -7.39 9.49
CA ALA A 494 4.63 -7.62 8.60
C ALA A 494 5.78 -8.38 9.28
N TYR A 495 5.95 -8.19 10.59
CA TYR A 495 7.06 -8.75 11.37
C TYR A 495 6.77 -10.09 12.03
N ARG A 496 5.50 -10.50 12.12
CA ARG A 496 5.10 -11.68 12.89
C ARG A 496 4.76 -12.85 12.00
N GLN A 497 5.25 -14.02 12.37
CA GLN A 497 4.85 -15.29 11.79
C GLN A 497 3.71 -15.91 12.63
N LEU A 498 2.63 -16.26 11.95
CA LEU A 498 1.44 -16.91 12.52
C LEU A 498 1.39 -18.34 12.03
N SER A 499 1.02 -19.29 12.89
CA SER A 499 0.83 -20.67 12.45
C SER A 499 -0.61 -20.90 12.00
N ARG A 500 -0.82 -21.84 11.06
CA ARG A 500 -2.17 -22.26 10.68
C ARG A 500 -2.96 -22.84 11.85
N ASN A 501 -2.30 -23.65 12.69
CA ASN A 501 -2.93 -24.26 13.86
C ASN A 501 -3.47 -23.21 14.84
N GLU A 502 -2.74 -22.11 15.00
CA GLU A 502 -3.20 -20.99 15.82
C GLU A 502 -4.47 -20.34 15.24
N LEU A 503 -4.48 -20.01 13.95
CA LEU A 503 -5.66 -19.40 13.32
C LEU A 503 -6.86 -20.35 13.29
N GLN A 504 -6.62 -21.65 13.06
CA GLN A 504 -7.66 -22.67 13.15
C GLN A 504 -8.21 -22.78 14.57
N HIS A 505 -7.36 -22.76 15.60
CA HIS A 505 -7.80 -22.76 16.99
C HIS A 505 -8.69 -21.56 17.32
N VAL A 506 -8.29 -20.36 16.89
CA VAL A 506 -9.09 -19.14 17.07
C VAL A 506 -10.44 -19.30 16.37
N LEU A 507 -10.46 -19.78 15.13
CA LEU A 507 -11.68 -20.00 14.36
C LEU A 507 -12.60 -21.00 15.07
N ASP A 508 -12.10 -22.18 15.43
CA ASP A 508 -12.87 -23.25 16.05
C ASP A 508 -13.50 -22.80 17.37
N LYS A 509 -12.73 -22.09 18.21
CA LYS A 509 -13.24 -21.53 19.48
C LYS A 509 -14.27 -20.44 19.25
N THR A 510 -14.06 -19.59 18.25
CA THR A 510 -15.02 -18.54 17.87
C THR A 510 -16.33 -19.17 17.39
N LEU A 511 -16.28 -20.18 16.52
CA LEU A 511 -17.45 -20.90 16.03
C LEU A 511 -18.19 -21.62 17.16
N GLN A 512 -17.46 -22.25 18.09
CA GLN A 512 -18.03 -22.86 19.28
C GLN A 512 -18.80 -21.84 20.14
N HIS A 513 -18.21 -20.65 20.35
CA HIS A 513 -18.88 -19.56 21.07
C HIS A 513 -20.16 -19.12 20.35
N LEU A 514 -20.15 -19.07 19.02
CA LEU A 514 -21.32 -18.72 18.20
C LEU A 514 -22.36 -19.85 18.09
N GLY A 515 -22.19 -20.96 18.80
CA GLY A 515 -23.14 -22.08 18.83
C GLY A 515 -23.01 -23.08 17.69
N ILE A 516 -21.91 -23.06 16.93
CA ILE A 516 -21.59 -24.10 15.94
C ILE A 516 -20.70 -25.15 16.61
N PRO A 517 -21.11 -26.44 16.62
CA PRO A 517 -20.36 -27.48 17.31
C PRO A 517 -18.95 -27.64 16.76
N LYS A 518 -18.01 -27.92 17.66
CA LYS A 518 -16.59 -28.08 17.35
C LYS A 518 -16.37 -29.23 16.37
N THR A 519 -15.49 -29.02 15.40
CA THR A 519 -14.94 -30.08 14.55
C THR A 519 -14.23 -31.11 15.44
N THR A 520 -14.73 -32.35 15.48
CA THR A 520 -14.17 -33.43 16.30
C THR A 520 -12.92 -34.09 15.70
N LEU A 521 -12.58 -33.79 14.45
CA LEU A 521 -11.39 -34.32 13.79
C LEU A 521 -10.58 -33.18 13.17
N PRO A 522 -9.26 -33.07 13.43
CA PRO A 522 -8.39 -32.42 12.46
C PRO A 522 -8.53 -33.27 11.21
N ALA A 523 -9.15 -32.75 10.15
CA ALA A 523 -9.12 -33.42 8.86
C ALA A 523 -7.65 -33.68 8.55
N ALA A 524 -7.25 -34.96 8.50
CA ALA A 524 -5.92 -35.35 8.10
C ALA A 524 -5.68 -34.66 6.77
N ILE A 525 -4.71 -33.73 6.75
CA ILE A 525 -4.41 -32.98 5.56
C ILE A 525 -4.07 -34.02 4.50
N PRO A 526 -4.72 -34.03 3.32
CA PRO A 526 -4.42 -35.03 2.30
C PRO A 526 -2.92 -35.01 2.01
N VAL A 527 -2.33 -36.19 1.88
CA VAL A 527 -0.88 -36.45 1.78
C VAL A 527 -0.21 -35.65 0.64
N ASN A 528 -0.99 -35.13 -0.32
CA ASN A 528 -0.53 -34.27 -1.42
C ASN A 528 -0.42 -32.77 -1.07
N ALA A 529 -0.60 -32.37 0.19
CA ALA A 529 -0.57 -30.96 0.62
C ALA A 529 0.84 -30.37 0.83
N HIS A 530 1.79 -30.71 -0.03
CA HIS A 530 3.12 -30.08 -0.09
C HIS A 530 3.08 -28.56 -0.35
N HIS A 531 1.89 -27.98 -0.58
CA HIS A 531 1.66 -26.55 -0.85
C HIS A 531 0.93 -25.79 0.27
N THR A 532 0.64 -26.42 1.42
CA THR A 532 0.03 -25.72 2.55
C THR A 532 1.13 -24.97 3.32
N SER A 533 1.18 -23.64 3.20
CA SER A 533 2.09 -22.86 4.03
C SER A 533 1.70 -23.06 5.49
N ALA A 534 2.54 -23.77 6.26
CA ALA A 534 2.31 -24.00 7.69
C ALA A 534 2.23 -22.67 8.48
N THR A 535 2.75 -21.59 7.89
CA THR A 535 2.82 -20.28 8.49
C THR A 535 2.40 -19.16 7.54
N PHE A 536 1.75 -18.15 8.09
CA PHE A 536 1.34 -16.91 7.41
C PHE A 536 2.05 -15.71 8.04
N GLY A 537 2.03 -14.56 7.38
CA GLY A 537 2.70 -13.37 7.89
C GLY A 537 4.14 -13.27 7.41
N SER A 538 5.07 -12.96 8.30
CA SER A 538 6.48 -12.80 7.93
C SER A 538 7.06 -14.08 7.30
N ALA A 539 7.51 -13.97 6.04
CA ALA A 539 8.30 -15.01 5.37
C ALA A 539 9.81 -14.92 5.69
N ILE A 540 10.21 -13.91 6.48
CA ILE A 540 11.60 -13.58 6.76
C ILE A 540 12.03 -14.15 8.12
N ALA A 541 11.10 -14.26 9.07
CA ALA A 541 11.39 -14.74 10.42
C ALA A 541 12.05 -16.13 10.39
N GLN A 542 13.12 -16.28 11.16
CA GLN A 542 13.92 -17.50 11.27
C GLN A 542 13.89 -18.04 12.72
N PRO A 543 14.01 -19.36 12.92
CA PRO A 543 14.11 -19.95 14.25
C PRO A 543 15.47 -19.63 14.91
N PRO A 544 15.60 -19.76 16.25
CA PRO A 544 16.87 -19.52 16.95
C PRO A 544 18.08 -20.28 16.38
N VAL A 545 17.85 -21.52 15.92
CA VAL A 545 18.89 -22.41 15.36
C VAL A 545 19.58 -21.78 14.13
N PHE A 546 18.86 -20.96 13.36
CA PHE A 546 19.44 -20.21 12.23
C PHE A 546 20.54 -19.23 12.69
N PHE A 547 20.35 -18.56 13.83
CA PHE A 547 21.35 -17.63 14.36
C PHE A 547 22.50 -18.36 15.06
N LEU A 548 22.22 -19.51 15.68
CA LEU A 548 23.22 -20.32 16.35
C LEU A 548 24.34 -20.77 15.40
N SER A 549 23.98 -21.21 14.19
CA SER A 549 24.96 -21.59 13.17
C SER A 549 25.85 -20.42 12.77
N ILE A 550 25.28 -19.22 12.61
CA ILE A 550 26.02 -18.00 12.26
C ILE A 550 26.99 -17.62 13.38
N PHE A 551 26.53 -17.59 14.64
CA PHE A 551 27.40 -17.29 15.78
C PHE A 551 28.55 -18.29 15.91
N ASN A 552 28.30 -19.57 15.62
CA ASN A 552 29.34 -20.59 15.60
C ASN A 552 30.35 -20.38 14.46
N ASP A 553 29.88 -20.07 13.24
CA ASP A 553 30.74 -19.76 12.08
C ASP A 553 31.65 -18.56 12.38
N ILE A 554 31.10 -17.47 12.91
CA ILE A 554 31.87 -16.27 13.32
C ILE A 554 32.95 -16.66 14.34
N ARG A 555 32.59 -17.34 15.43
CA ARG A 555 33.56 -17.74 16.48
C ARG A 555 34.63 -18.69 15.96
N GLN A 556 34.30 -19.58 15.03
CA GLN A 556 35.28 -20.48 14.43
C GLN A 556 36.30 -19.71 13.58
N ARG A 557 35.84 -18.77 12.74
CA ARG A 557 36.71 -17.94 11.89
C ARG A 557 37.59 -16.97 12.69
N MET A 558 37.15 -16.55 13.87
CA MET A 558 37.96 -15.68 14.75
C MET A 558 39.27 -16.35 15.21
N ARG A 559 39.31 -17.69 15.35
CA ARG A 559 40.42 -18.40 16.01
C ARG A 559 41.77 -18.24 15.31
N SER A 560 41.80 -18.31 13.98
CA SER A 560 43.06 -18.21 13.22
C SER A 560 43.66 -16.82 13.33
N SER A 561 42.85 -15.78 13.13
CA SER A 561 43.30 -14.39 13.23
C SER A 561 43.66 -13.99 14.66
N GLN A 562 42.94 -14.52 15.65
CA GLN A 562 43.28 -14.34 17.06
C GLN A 562 44.66 -14.95 17.40
N ALA A 563 44.92 -16.20 17.01
CA ALA A 563 46.19 -16.87 17.28
C ALA A 563 47.39 -16.15 16.62
N GLU A 564 47.21 -15.62 15.42
CA GLU A 564 48.24 -14.83 14.73
C GLU A 564 48.57 -13.53 15.49
N LEU A 565 47.55 -12.82 15.99
CA LEU A 565 47.73 -11.59 16.77
C LEU A 565 48.33 -11.84 18.15
N GLU A 566 47.96 -12.94 18.82
CA GLU A 566 48.51 -13.33 20.13
C GLU A 566 49.99 -13.70 20.07
N THR A 567 50.44 -14.25 18.94
CA THR A 567 51.84 -14.67 18.73
C THR A 567 52.71 -13.59 18.07
N TRP A 568 52.12 -12.44 17.73
CA TRP A 568 52.84 -11.32 17.16
C TRP A 568 53.82 -10.69 18.17
N GLN A 569 54.97 -10.24 17.65
CA GLN A 569 56.02 -9.60 18.44
C GLN A 569 56.44 -8.30 17.75
N PRO A 570 56.82 -7.23 18.50
CA PRO A 570 57.02 -5.88 17.95
C PRO A 570 58.02 -5.77 16.79
N TYR A 571 58.98 -6.68 16.68
CA TYR A 571 59.99 -6.69 15.61
C TYR A 571 59.50 -7.36 14.31
N LYS A 572 58.31 -7.99 14.30
CA LYS A 572 57.70 -8.57 13.10
C LYS A 572 56.77 -7.54 12.42
N PRO A 573 56.58 -7.62 11.09
CA PRO A 573 55.60 -6.80 10.40
C PRO A 573 54.23 -6.85 11.09
N PHE A 574 53.58 -5.71 11.22
CA PHE A 574 52.29 -5.61 11.90
C PHE A 574 51.22 -6.43 11.13
N PRO A 575 50.53 -7.39 11.78
CA PRO A 575 49.65 -8.37 11.14
C PRO A 575 48.29 -7.73 10.79
N THR A 576 48.34 -6.83 9.80
CA THR A 576 47.23 -5.96 9.43
C THR A 576 46.01 -6.76 8.96
N ASP A 577 46.22 -7.80 8.15
CA ASP A 577 45.12 -8.60 7.61
C ASP A 577 44.44 -9.44 8.69
N ALA A 578 45.20 -9.98 9.64
CA ALA A 578 44.65 -10.68 10.80
C ALA A 578 43.87 -9.73 11.71
N LEU A 579 44.37 -8.52 11.95
CA LEU A 579 43.66 -7.48 12.70
C LEU A 579 42.33 -7.12 12.02
N LEU A 580 42.36 -6.88 10.71
CA LEU A 580 41.16 -6.57 9.94
C LEU A 580 40.12 -7.69 10.06
N CYS A 581 40.53 -8.92 9.80
CA CYS A 581 39.65 -10.08 9.87
C CYS A 581 39.04 -10.25 11.28
N LEU A 582 39.87 -10.23 12.34
CA LEU A 582 39.39 -10.39 13.71
C LEU A 582 38.45 -9.25 14.11
N SER A 583 38.84 -7.99 13.87
CA SER A 583 38.05 -6.82 14.22
C SER A 583 36.68 -6.85 13.55
N GLN A 584 36.62 -7.18 12.26
CA GLN A 584 35.38 -7.28 11.52
C GLN A 584 34.47 -8.42 12.02
N LEU A 585 35.03 -9.59 12.34
CA LEU A 585 34.27 -10.72 12.89
C LEU A 585 33.74 -10.45 14.31
N VAL A 586 34.55 -9.84 15.17
CA VAL A 586 34.15 -9.41 16.53
C VAL A 586 33.01 -8.39 16.44
N SER A 587 33.14 -7.38 15.58
CA SER A 587 32.09 -6.38 15.39
C SER A 587 30.81 -6.97 14.82
N ALA A 588 30.89 -7.93 13.90
CA ALA A 588 29.72 -8.65 13.38
C ALA A 588 29.04 -9.50 14.47
N HIS A 589 29.81 -10.19 15.31
CA HIS A 589 29.31 -10.93 16.47
C HIS A 589 28.49 -10.04 17.40
N GLU A 590 29.06 -8.91 17.81
CA GLU A 590 28.38 -7.98 18.71
C GLU A 590 27.21 -7.24 18.05
N LEU A 591 27.27 -6.97 16.74
CA LEU A 591 26.20 -6.28 16.02
C LEU A 591 24.96 -7.18 15.91
N LEU A 592 25.17 -8.46 15.58
CA LEU A 592 24.09 -9.45 15.54
C LEU A 592 23.48 -9.64 16.94
N GLY A 593 24.33 -9.75 17.97
CA GLY A 593 23.88 -9.83 19.37
C GLY A 593 23.04 -8.61 19.78
N TRP A 594 23.51 -7.41 19.44
CA TRP A 594 22.77 -6.18 19.69
C TRP A 594 21.42 -6.18 18.97
N GLN A 595 21.37 -6.44 17.66
CA GLN A 595 20.11 -6.43 16.91
C GLN A 595 19.09 -7.47 17.39
N LEU A 596 19.55 -8.69 17.72
CA LEU A 596 18.68 -9.73 18.29
C LEU A 596 18.17 -9.37 19.68
N SER A 597 18.87 -8.49 20.41
CA SER A 597 18.47 -8.02 21.75
C SER A 597 17.52 -6.83 21.72
N THR A 598 17.53 -6.04 20.64
CA THR A 598 16.82 -4.75 20.55
C THR A 598 15.65 -4.74 19.57
N GLY A 599 15.65 -5.65 18.59
CA GLY A 599 14.73 -5.57 17.45
C GLY A 599 14.96 -4.32 16.60
N ALA A 600 16.14 -3.71 16.67
CA ALA A 600 16.53 -2.60 15.83
C ALA A 600 16.53 -2.99 14.36
N ARG A 601 16.31 -1.99 13.50
CA ARG A 601 16.51 -2.18 12.06
C ARG A 601 18.00 -2.28 11.75
N PRO A 602 18.37 -2.82 10.56
CA PRO A 602 19.68 -2.63 9.97
C PRO A 602 20.14 -1.18 10.09
N ILE A 603 21.33 -0.98 10.67
CA ILE A 603 21.92 0.35 10.85
C ILE A 603 22.20 0.95 9.48
N GLY A 604 21.65 2.14 9.25
CA GLY A 604 21.87 2.93 8.04
C GLY A 604 22.45 4.32 8.36
N PRO A 605 22.63 5.17 7.34
CA PRO A 605 23.31 6.46 7.50
C PRO A 605 22.62 7.46 8.43
N SER A 606 21.31 7.32 8.63
CA SER A 606 20.50 8.17 9.50
C SER A 606 20.13 7.52 10.83
N SER A 607 20.68 6.35 11.13
CA SER A 607 20.44 5.67 12.40
C SER A 607 21.23 6.35 13.53
N GLU A 608 20.61 6.48 14.70
CA GLU A 608 21.28 6.99 15.90
C GLU A 608 20.96 6.08 17.10
N ASN A 609 21.91 5.95 18.03
CA ASN A 609 21.71 5.14 19.22
C ASN A 609 22.53 5.67 20.41
N ARG A 610 21.93 5.58 21.61
CA ARG A 610 22.55 5.92 22.89
C ARG A 610 22.28 4.84 23.92
N ILE A 611 23.32 4.24 24.48
CA ILE A 611 23.22 3.18 25.48
C ILE A 611 23.43 3.77 26.88
N GLY A 612 22.36 3.79 27.68
CA GLY A 612 22.41 4.12 29.10
C GLY A 612 22.67 2.90 30.00
N GLN A 613 22.49 3.07 31.30
CA GLN A 613 22.72 1.98 32.27
C GLN A 613 21.68 0.86 32.18
N LYS A 614 20.39 1.20 32.09
CA LYS A 614 19.28 0.23 32.10
C LYS A 614 18.44 0.27 30.82
N GLN A 615 18.58 1.34 30.05
CA GLN A 615 17.80 1.63 28.85
C GLN A 615 18.73 2.16 27.77
N GLN A 616 18.29 2.06 26.53
CA GLN A 616 18.93 2.68 25.38
C GLN A 616 17.89 3.40 24.54
N TRP A 617 18.29 4.51 23.94
CA TRP A 617 17.51 5.22 22.95
C TRP A 617 17.96 4.75 21.56
N VAL A 618 17.01 4.39 20.71
CA VAL A 618 17.24 3.92 19.34
C VAL A 618 16.43 4.78 18.39
N HIS A 619 17.08 5.26 17.34
CA HIS A 619 16.48 5.93 16.21
C HIS A 619 16.80 5.13 14.93
N ASP A 620 15.83 4.36 14.45
CA ASP A 620 16.04 3.40 13.36
C ASP A 620 15.96 4.06 11.97
N LYS A 621 15.05 5.03 11.79
CA LYS A 621 14.75 5.61 10.47
C LYS A 621 13.97 6.93 10.55
N ASN A 622 14.32 7.83 9.62
CA ASN A 622 13.46 8.93 9.15
C ASN A 622 12.69 8.46 7.90
N SER A 623 11.37 8.34 8.00
CA SER A 623 10.50 8.15 6.83
C SER A 623 9.59 9.36 6.67
N ALA A 624 9.11 9.62 5.45
CA ALA A 624 8.09 10.65 5.20
C ALA A 624 6.80 10.44 6.04
N ARG A 625 6.55 9.21 6.52
CA ARG A 625 5.40 8.84 7.37
C ARG A 625 5.65 9.01 8.87
N GLY A 626 6.88 9.30 9.30
CA GLY A 626 7.23 9.51 10.72
C GLY A 626 8.66 9.15 11.08
N LEU A 627 9.10 9.67 12.23
CA LEU A 627 10.36 9.36 12.91
C LEU A 627 10.18 8.11 13.78
N GLU A 628 10.96 7.06 13.55
CA GLU A 628 10.91 5.85 14.39
C GLU A 628 12.00 5.93 15.47
N SER A 629 11.67 6.57 16.58
CA SER A 629 12.53 6.66 17.77
C SER A 629 11.87 6.05 19.00
N ARG A 630 12.64 5.41 19.86
CA ARG A 630 12.13 4.71 21.05
C ARG A 630 13.19 4.54 22.12
N VAL A 631 12.72 4.41 23.37
CA VAL A 631 13.53 3.99 24.51
C VAL A 631 13.19 2.55 24.84
N ILE A 632 14.20 1.68 24.85
CA ILE A 632 14.03 0.24 25.05
C ILE A 632 14.99 -0.25 26.15
N PRO A 633 14.71 -1.38 26.82
CA PRO A 633 15.67 -1.97 27.74
C PRO A 633 16.98 -2.33 27.01
N VAL A 634 18.08 -2.30 27.76
CA VAL A 634 19.37 -2.86 27.32
C VAL A 634 19.75 -4.01 28.25
N LEU A 635 20.14 -5.14 27.67
CA LEU A 635 20.64 -6.26 28.46
C LEU A 635 22.06 -5.93 28.95
N PRO A 636 22.36 -6.10 30.26
CA PRO A 636 23.68 -5.79 30.80
C PRO A 636 24.81 -6.49 30.05
N THR A 637 24.61 -7.75 29.67
CA THR A 637 25.59 -8.55 28.92
C THR A 637 25.96 -7.93 27.57
N VAL A 638 24.98 -7.43 26.82
CA VAL A 638 25.21 -6.77 25.53
C VAL A 638 25.88 -5.41 25.75
N ARG A 639 25.39 -4.62 26.71
CA ARG A 639 25.98 -3.32 27.06
C ARG A 639 27.46 -3.45 27.45
N ASP A 640 27.78 -4.39 28.33
CA ASP A 640 29.14 -4.56 28.86
C ASP A 640 30.08 -5.12 27.80
N SER A 641 29.56 -5.97 26.90
CA SER A 641 30.31 -6.44 25.73
C SER A 641 30.63 -5.30 24.74
N LEU A 642 29.66 -4.44 24.42
CA LEU A 642 29.88 -3.27 23.56
C LEU A 642 30.88 -2.27 24.17
N LYS A 643 30.82 -2.03 25.49
CA LYS A 643 31.82 -1.21 26.18
C LYS A 643 33.23 -1.81 26.07
N SER A 644 33.32 -3.14 26.20
CA SER A 644 34.59 -3.86 26.10
C SER A 644 35.14 -3.82 24.67
N LEU A 645 34.29 -3.92 23.65
CA LEU A 645 34.65 -3.72 22.24
C LEU A 645 35.24 -2.32 22.00
N HIS A 646 34.58 -1.26 22.48
CA HIS A 646 35.08 0.11 22.31
C HIS A 646 36.42 0.34 23.02
N ARG A 647 36.60 -0.25 24.22
CA ARG A 647 37.89 -0.23 24.92
C ARG A 647 38.95 -0.97 24.11
N TRP A 648 38.64 -2.15 23.60
CA TRP A 648 39.56 -2.95 22.80
C TRP A 648 40.00 -2.23 21.52
N HIS A 649 39.10 -1.57 20.80
CA HIS A 649 39.51 -0.75 19.64
C HIS A 649 40.43 0.41 20.02
N SER A 650 40.22 1.02 21.18
CA SER A 650 41.11 2.08 21.67
C SER A 650 42.53 1.55 21.94
N LEU A 651 42.63 0.33 22.49
CA LEU A 651 43.91 -0.37 22.69
C LEU A 651 44.56 -0.77 21.36
N VAL A 652 43.78 -1.30 20.41
CA VAL A 652 44.25 -1.63 19.05
C VAL A 652 44.85 -0.40 18.36
N MET A 653 44.19 0.76 18.44
CA MET A 653 44.71 2.01 17.87
C MET A 653 46.02 2.43 18.54
N HIS A 654 46.11 2.29 19.86
CA HIS A 654 47.34 2.58 20.59
C HIS A 654 48.50 1.67 20.16
N VAL A 655 48.27 0.36 20.08
CA VAL A 655 49.29 -0.61 19.64
C VAL A 655 49.70 -0.35 18.18
N ALA A 656 48.75 -0.13 17.27
CA ALA A 656 49.04 0.18 15.87
C ALA A 656 49.88 1.46 15.71
N SER A 657 49.59 2.49 16.52
CA SER A 657 50.37 3.74 16.51
C SER A 657 51.81 3.55 16.96
N SER A 658 52.08 2.60 17.86
CA SER A 658 53.44 2.27 18.29
C SER A 658 54.30 1.58 17.23
N THR A 659 53.67 1.09 16.16
CA THR A 659 54.32 0.39 15.03
C THR A 659 54.16 1.15 13.71
N GLU A 660 53.97 2.47 13.76
CA GLU A 660 53.80 3.34 12.58
C GLU A 660 52.60 3.00 11.67
N VAL A 661 51.65 2.19 12.15
CA VAL A 661 50.40 1.89 11.43
C VAL A 661 49.33 2.89 11.83
N VAL A 662 48.93 3.74 10.88
CA VAL A 662 47.90 4.76 11.11
C VAL A 662 46.50 4.17 10.94
N ILE A 663 45.68 4.32 11.99
CA ILE A 663 44.24 4.06 11.96
C ILE A 663 43.52 5.41 12.06
N ASP A 664 42.83 5.81 11.01
CA ASP A 664 41.98 7.00 10.98
C ASP A 664 40.62 6.70 11.65
N ASP A 665 40.31 7.43 12.72
CA ASP A 665 39.08 7.27 13.49
C ASP A 665 37.99 8.22 13.01
N GLN A 666 37.08 7.69 12.19
CA GLN A 666 35.95 8.41 11.59
C GLN A 666 34.63 8.16 12.33
N ARG A 667 34.67 7.73 13.60
CA ARG A 667 33.46 7.53 14.38
C ARG A 667 32.81 8.88 14.73
N THR A 668 31.54 9.06 14.38
CA THR A 668 30.80 10.32 14.55
C THR A 668 30.23 10.52 15.96
N GLY A 669 30.44 9.56 16.86
CA GLY A 669 29.86 9.57 18.20
C GLY A 669 28.33 9.42 18.23
N ASN A 670 27.63 9.27 17.09
CA ASN A 670 26.16 9.14 16.99
C ASN A 670 25.61 7.74 17.26
N LEU A 671 26.50 6.76 17.34
CA LEU A 671 26.19 5.35 17.47
C LEU A 671 27.05 4.74 18.57
N ASP A 672 26.40 4.14 19.58
CA ASP A 672 27.07 3.29 20.58
C ASP A 672 27.08 1.81 20.15
N THR A 673 26.79 1.53 18.87
CA THR A 673 26.80 0.19 18.27
C THR A 673 28.20 -0.17 17.76
N PRO A 674 28.48 -1.44 17.40
CA PRO A 674 29.78 -1.86 16.88
C PRO A 674 30.29 -1.04 15.71
N THR A 675 31.62 -1.04 15.56
CA THR A 675 32.37 -0.24 14.59
C THR A 675 33.02 -1.15 13.55
N TRP A 676 33.33 -0.62 12.38
CA TRP A 676 33.89 -1.34 11.25
C TRP A 676 35.30 -0.84 10.94
N LEU A 677 36.28 -1.73 11.06
CA LEU A 677 37.66 -1.50 10.65
C LEU A 677 37.87 -2.04 9.23
N PHE A 678 38.33 -1.21 8.30
CA PHE A 678 38.58 -1.63 6.92
C PHE A 678 39.75 -0.89 6.29
N LYS A 679 40.27 -1.45 5.19
CA LYS A 679 41.32 -0.85 4.37
C LYS A 679 40.72 -0.38 3.04
N PRO A 680 40.73 0.93 2.72
CA PRO A 680 40.28 1.44 1.43
C PRO A 680 41.16 0.92 0.28
N ARG A 681 40.61 0.77 -0.93
CA ARG A 681 41.38 0.28 -2.09
C ARG A 681 42.49 1.23 -2.57
N ARG A 682 42.41 2.52 -2.23
CA ARG A 682 43.31 3.58 -2.72
C ARG A 682 44.26 4.14 -1.65
N ASP A 683 44.00 3.85 -0.39
CA ASP A 683 44.80 4.33 0.75
C ASP A 683 45.51 3.17 1.44
N GLN A 684 46.71 3.45 1.96
CA GLN A 684 47.44 2.48 2.78
C GLN A 684 47.00 2.50 4.26
N HIS A 685 46.23 3.51 4.67
CA HIS A 685 45.78 3.67 6.05
C HIS A 685 44.53 2.84 6.35
N LEU A 686 44.41 2.39 7.60
CA LEU A 686 43.20 1.72 8.09
C LEU A 686 42.18 2.77 8.52
N ILE A 687 40.89 2.51 8.29
CA ILE A 687 39.80 3.40 8.72
C ILE A 687 38.89 2.66 9.69
N LEU A 688 38.61 3.28 10.83
CA LEU A 688 37.62 2.84 11.82
C LEU A 688 36.38 3.75 11.75
N ARG A 689 35.21 3.19 11.47
CA ARG A 689 33.93 3.94 11.41
C ARG A 689 32.79 3.21 12.11
N GLY A 690 31.59 3.80 12.17
CA GLY A 690 30.38 3.08 12.57
C GLY A 690 30.06 1.93 11.61
N MET A 691 29.66 0.76 12.15
CA MET A 691 29.32 -0.41 11.34
C MET A 691 27.90 -0.29 10.78
N HIS A 692 27.74 -0.63 9.50
CA HIS A 692 26.45 -0.73 8.82
C HIS A 692 26.11 -2.19 8.54
N TRP A 693 24.84 -2.49 8.29
CA TRP A 693 24.42 -3.86 7.98
C TRP A 693 25.04 -4.41 6.69
N SER A 694 25.28 -3.55 5.69
CA SER A 694 25.98 -3.93 4.46
C SER A 694 27.38 -4.49 4.72
N ASP A 695 28.02 -4.12 5.83
CA ASP A 695 29.36 -4.59 6.17
C ASP A 695 29.35 -6.07 6.61
N ILE A 696 28.26 -6.55 7.22
CA ILE A 696 28.12 -7.98 7.54
C ILE A 696 28.09 -8.80 6.24
N SER A 697 27.46 -8.28 5.18
CA SER A 697 27.34 -9.00 3.92
C SER A 697 28.70 -9.24 3.25
N THR A 698 29.73 -8.43 3.54
CA THR A 698 31.07 -8.62 2.98
C THR A 698 31.86 -9.75 3.63
N LEU A 699 31.40 -10.28 4.76
CA LEU A 699 32.10 -11.34 5.51
C LEU A 699 31.86 -12.75 4.97
N ASN A 700 31.01 -12.91 3.93
CA ASN A 700 30.64 -14.21 3.36
C ASN A 700 30.28 -15.24 4.46
N LEU A 701 29.51 -14.80 5.45
CA LEU A 701 29.00 -15.67 6.50
C LEU A 701 27.88 -16.51 5.91
N SER A 702 28.00 -17.83 6.09
CA SER A 702 26.97 -18.76 5.63
C SER A 702 25.60 -18.34 6.18
N LEU A 703 24.55 -18.46 5.36
CA LEU A 703 23.14 -18.14 5.69
C LEU A 703 22.78 -16.65 5.84
N ILE A 704 23.68 -15.75 6.26
CA ILE A 704 23.36 -14.31 6.33
C ILE A 704 23.39 -13.66 4.95
N SER A 705 24.36 -14.01 4.11
CA SER A 705 24.53 -13.38 2.78
C SER A 705 23.30 -13.53 1.88
N ASP A 706 22.52 -14.61 2.06
CA ASP A 706 21.29 -14.88 1.31
C ASP A 706 20.01 -14.36 2.03
N SER A 707 20.16 -13.83 3.24
CA SER A 707 19.04 -13.40 4.08
C SER A 707 18.60 -11.96 3.78
N GLN A 708 17.31 -11.68 4.00
CA GLN A 708 16.80 -10.32 3.83
C GLN A 708 17.20 -9.40 4.98
N ASN A 709 17.48 -8.14 4.63
CA ASN A 709 17.69 -7.04 5.58
C ASN A 709 16.48 -6.97 6.54
N ASN A 710 16.71 -7.10 7.85
CA ASN A 710 15.74 -7.19 8.97
C ASN A 710 15.46 -8.60 9.55
N VAL A 711 16.11 -9.67 9.10
CA VAL A 711 15.86 -11.04 9.63
C VAL A 711 15.85 -11.14 11.16
N ALA A 712 16.76 -10.46 11.85
CA ALA A 712 16.81 -10.43 13.31
C ALA A 712 15.53 -9.86 13.93
N ARG A 713 15.01 -8.75 13.39
CA ARG A 713 13.79 -8.08 13.88
C ARG A 713 12.54 -8.93 13.68
N HIS A 714 12.38 -9.53 12.50
CA HIS A 714 11.24 -10.42 12.20
C HIS A 714 11.24 -11.66 13.12
N SER A 715 12.42 -12.24 13.32
CA SER A 715 12.60 -13.42 14.17
C SER A 715 12.30 -13.10 15.64
N LEU A 716 12.83 -11.98 16.13
CA LEU A 716 12.57 -11.51 17.49
C LEU A 716 11.08 -11.22 17.72
N ALA A 717 10.43 -10.48 16.82
CA ALA A 717 9.00 -10.16 16.92
C ALA A 717 8.12 -11.43 16.97
N SER A 718 8.44 -12.40 16.11
CA SER A 718 7.73 -13.69 16.02
C SER A 718 7.96 -14.58 17.24
N TRP A 719 9.10 -14.43 17.93
CA TRP A 719 9.40 -15.16 19.15
C TRP A 719 8.75 -14.50 20.38
N LEU A 720 8.89 -13.19 20.54
CA LEU A 720 8.40 -12.45 21.71
C LEU A 720 6.89 -12.54 21.87
N ARG A 721 6.12 -12.52 20.77
CA ARG A 721 4.64 -12.57 20.83
C ARG A 721 4.08 -13.75 21.62
N LYS A 722 4.84 -14.85 21.76
CA LYS A 722 4.41 -16.05 22.49
C LYS A 722 4.51 -15.92 24.01
N SER A 723 5.30 -14.96 24.50
CA SER A 723 5.70 -14.89 25.92
C SER A 723 5.63 -13.48 26.51
N VAL A 724 5.41 -12.47 25.67
CA VAL A 724 5.39 -11.06 26.03
C VAL A 724 4.07 -10.43 25.57
N PRO A 725 3.44 -9.57 26.39
CA PRO A 725 2.24 -8.83 25.99
C PRO A 725 2.46 -8.04 24.70
N ASP A 726 1.44 -8.05 23.83
CA ASP A 726 1.46 -7.42 22.51
C ASP A 726 1.98 -5.97 22.54
N ALA A 727 1.50 -5.18 23.50
CA ALA A 727 1.89 -3.78 23.64
C ALA A 727 3.37 -3.59 24.02
N GLN A 728 3.98 -4.53 24.74
CA GLN A 728 5.42 -4.46 25.05
C GLN A 728 6.26 -4.83 23.82
N VAL A 729 5.82 -5.81 23.02
CA VAL A 729 6.45 -6.14 21.74
C VAL A 729 6.37 -4.95 20.79
N ASP A 730 5.20 -4.34 20.66
CA ASP A 730 5.02 -3.16 19.84
C ASP A 730 5.82 -1.96 20.36
N ALA A 731 5.95 -1.78 21.68
CA ALA A 731 6.84 -0.76 22.25
C ALA A 731 8.31 -0.99 21.92
N LEU A 732 8.79 -2.23 22.08
CA LEU A 732 10.15 -2.61 21.74
C LEU A 732 10.46 -2.37 20.25
N LEU A 733 9.48 -2.58 19.37
CA LEU A 733 9.64 -2.42 17.93
C LEU A 733 9.23 -1.02 17.43
N GLY A 734 8.91 -0.06 18.30
CA GLY A 734 8.49 1.28 17.85
C GLY A 734 7.15 1.31 17.12
N HIS A 735 6.33 0.27 17.28
CA HIS A 735 4.92 0.23 16.88
C HIS A 735 3.98 0.66 18.02
N ALA A 736 4.52 1.00 19.21
CA ALA A 736 3.73 1.38 20.38
C ALA A 736 2.84 2.57 20.11
N ARG A 737 1.58 2.39 20.47
CA ARG A 737 0.50 3.36 20.29
C ARG A 737 0.23 3.95 21.66
N HIS A 738 0.70 5.17 21.89
CA HIS A 738 0.55 5.88 23.16
C HIS A 738 -0.95 5.97 23.54
N GLY A 739 -1.40 5.11 24.46
CA GLY A 739 -2.70 5.16 25.15
C GLY A 739 -3.96 4.97 24.31
N ARG A 740 -3.94 4.24 23.19
CA ARG A 740 -5.06 4.23 22.21
C ARG A 740 -5.51 2.85 21.70
N MET A 741 -4.97 1.76 22.26
CA MET A 741 -5.53 0.41 22.13
C MET A 741 -5.94 -0.11 23.50
N LEU A 742 -6.92 -1.02 23.54
CA LEU A 742 -7.36 -1.70 24.77
C LEU A 742 -6.23 -2.44 25.49
N SER A 743 -5.27 -2.91 24.70
CA SER A 743 -4.07 -3.62 25.12
C SER A 743 -2.88 -2.70 25.38
N SER A 744 -2.91 -1.42 24.96
CA SER A 744 -1.78 -0.50 25.11
C SER A 744 -1.75 0.12 26.52
N PRO A 745 -0.56 0.23 27.15
CA PRO A 745 -0.44 1.01 28.37
C PRO A 745 -0.88 2.46 28.08
N ARG A 746 -1.69 3.02 28.98
CA ARG A 746 -2.13 4.42 28.91
C ARG A 746 -0.88 5.31 28.88
N SER A 747 -0.96 6.45 28.19
CA SER A 747 0.10 7.45 28.12
C SER A 747 0.58 8.00 29.48
N GLU A 748 -0.11 7.63 30.57
CA GLU A 748 0.20 8.00 31.96
C GLU A 748 0.83 6.86 32.75
N THR A 749 0.81 5.62 32.25
CA THR A 749 1.60 4.53 32.83
C THR A 749 3.02 4.71 32.33
N PRO A 750 4.02 4.97 33.21
CA PRO A 750 5.39 4.81 32.80
C PRO A 750 5.52 3.34 32.40
N SER A 751 5.63 3.06 31.10
CA SER A 751 5.91 1.72 30.57
C SER A 751 7.24 1.12 31.07
N GLY A 752 7.85 1.75 32.09
CA GLY A 752 9.26 1.67 32.43
C GLY A 752 9.63 0.85 33.68
N VAL A 753 8.70 0.39 34.52
CA VAL A 753 9.10 -0.20 35.83
C VAL A 753 8.59 -1.61 36.07
N GLN A 754 7.33 -1.94 35.81
CA GLN A 754 6.77 -3.23 36.25
C GLN A 754 6.93 -4.38 35.23
N GLY A 755 6.97 -4.11 33.92
CA GLY A 755 7.07 -5.13 32.86
C GLY A 755 8.48 -5.40 32.33
N HIS A 756 9.42 -4.48 32.56
CA HIS A 756 10.79 -4.59 32.05
C HIS A 756 11.56 -5.83 32.53
N PRO A 757 11.44 -6.28 33.79
CA PRO A 757 12.15 -7.49 34.23
C PRO A 757 11.76 -8.73 33.43
N GLN A 758 10.46 -8.90 33.15
CA GLN A 758 9.95 -10.02 32.34
C GLN A 758 10.45 -9.92 30.89
N LEU A 759 10.35 -8.73 30.28
CA LEU A 759 10.86 -8.52 28.92
C LEU A 759 12.36 -8.80 28.83
N CYS A 760 13.17 -8.28 29.76
CA CYS A 760 14.61 -8.55 29.81
C CYS A 760 14.92 -10.04 30.01
N HIS A 761 14.19 -10.73 30.87
CA HIS A 761 14.34 -12.17 31.06
C HIS A 761 14.09 -12.95 29.76
N VAL A 762 13.00 -12.60 29.08
CA VAL A 762 12.59 -13.22 27.82
C VAL A 762 13.60 -12.88 26.70
N LEU A 763 14.05 -11.63 26.58
CA LEU A 763 15.13 -11.24 25.65
C LEU A 763 16.44 -12.00 25.91
N LYS A 764 16.82 -12.21 27.18
CA LYS A 764 18.00 -13.01 27.53
C LYS A 764 17.84 -14.47 27.10
N LYS A 765 16.65 -15.06 27.31
CA LYS A 765 16.35 -16.43 26.86
C LYS A 765 16.42 -16.56 25.33
N TRP A 766 15.91 -15.55 24.60
CA TRP A 766 16.04 -15.49 23.14
C TRP A 766 17.49 -15.46 22.68
N LEU A 767 18.30 -14.52 23.19
CA LEU A 767 19.71 -14.41 22.82
C LEU A 767 20.49 -15.70 23.09
N ASN A 768 20.25 -16.32 24.25
CA ASN A 768 20.87 -17.59 24.60
C ASN A 768 20.46 -18.70 23.62
N ALA A 769 19.17 -18.78 23.27
CA ALA A 769 18.68 -19.76 22.29
C ALA A 769 19.24 -19.51 20.88
N CYS A 770 19.51 -18.26 20.52
CA CYS A 770 20.21 -17.88 19.29
C CYS A 770 21.71 -18.20 19.34
N GLY A 771 22.29 -18.58 20.47
CA GLY A 771 23.71 -18.89 20.58
C GLY A 771 24.64 -17.69 20.81
N TYR A 772 24.09 -16.53 21.18
CA TYR A 772 24.92 -15.40 21.60
C TYR A 772 25.54 -15.69 22.96
N GLN A 773 26.86 -15.55 23.03
CA GLN A 773 27.64 -15.66 24.26
C GLN A 773 28.61 -14.48 24.27
N PRO A 774 28.65 -13.64 25.32
CA PRO A 774 29.62 -12.55 25.40
C PRO A 774 31.04 -13.08 25.20
N LEU A 775 31.82 -12.39 24.38
CA LEU A 775 33.21 -12.77 24.12
C LEU A 775 34.02 -12.67 25.42
N ASN A 776 35.01 -13.56 25.58
CA ASN A 776 35.93 -13.44 26.69
C ASN A 776 36.96 -12.34 26.39
N TRP A 777 36.60 -11.11 26.74
CA TRP A 777 37.42 -9.92 26.47
C TRP A 777 38.81 -10.00 27.10
N SER A 778 38.99 -10.67 28.25
CA SER A 778 40.32 -10.87 28.85
C SER A 778 41.29 -11.70 28.00
N ARG A 779 40.78 -12.44 27.01
CA ARG A 779 41.56 -13.23 26.06
C ARG A 779 41.71 -12.54 24.71
N MET A 780 41.19 -11.33 24.54
CA MET A 780 41.38 -10.61 23.29
C MET A 780 42.81 -10.09 23.19
N PRO A 781 43.44 -10.15 21.99
CA PRO A 781 44.79 -9.64 21.80
C PRO A 781 44.89 -8.19 22.30
N TRP A 782 45.92 -7.93 23.09
CA TRP A 782 46.25 -6.60 23.62
C TRP A 782 45.23 -6.01 24.62
N ASN A 783 44.31 -6.82 25.15
CA ASN A 783 43.37 -6.40 26.19
C ASN A 783 43.84 -6.84 27.58
N TYR A 784 44.91 -6.22 28.07
CA TYR A 784 45.51 -6.48 29.38
C TYR A 784 44.90 -5.64 30.52
#